data_AF-A0A242CDI6-F1
#
_entry.id   AF-A0A242CDI6-F1
#
_cell.length_a   1.000
_cell.length_b   1.000
_cell.length_c   1.000
_cell.angle_alpha   90.00
_cell.angle_beta   90.00
_cell.angle_gamma   90.00
#
_symmetry.space_group_name_H-M   'P 1'
#
loop_
_entity.id
_entity.type
_entity.pdbx_description
1 polymer ?
#
loop_
_entity_poly.entity_id
_entity_poly.type
_entity_poly.pdbx_seq_one_letter_code
_entity_poly.pdbx_strand_id
1 'polypeptide(L)'
;MKNLMLGTAVFFGIFFLTPEIGKAESVYDFVEYDVKTKTERIIPFDESLYEGMPEFLEAKRPQGMPETRGIIGEDGRELVQDTTKFPFSAVAQLEHPNSIGSGALIQKNIFLTCAHAVYNNGFFSDGLIVPGRIGYWNKPFGEAKMEKIYILKEYMTDKQVGNDFALVKLDRPIGEKTGWLGLNYANKAGETFTISGYPGDKNFYMYTESQPIHETLRYEYGRHIFERVGWGKEALFYLLDSVGGQSGSPVYDSNAQISAVHNSGISLSRPIYNGGSRVSKEKFAMVNNIMNQIQKEYVPIEKIEIQQQDIILEQGDSIDLKVTVTPENATYKEIEWSEEKESAWWLPEHYVDPYGKLTGHRTGLGTVNLKVIAKSVDGGKIATSQVKVVQKKVTGISLTPEKVTLDIGDTQKLNYTIQPSNASNLAVSWSSTNNQVVSITNDGVMTGKAAGTAKIIVTTSDGNKTASSEITVNEPRVPVTGISVTPENKELFVGEKETLKATVTPENATNKKVKWSSSNEKIATVTDKGDVTAIAQGTATITAITEDGQKSAISKIKIVDNIGIEWTWDEASQTITFGAGKFPDQPYWRYNIQTHIESQSRLKGKKIKKIIFSQPVKLASSARELFSKLLELESIEGGNLLNTSTVKDMRGVFYNAPKLRSVDVSNWDTSQVTTMSNMFDGTLTLEKLNVSNWDTSQVTDMHHMFNNANKLESLDVSNWNTLSVKYTHSMFPNYLEQLKLGKNIRFNGDTGLKEVRTFPYSGRWVGPDGKTNPTIIYQTSKEFTQNYDGSKPGTYVRERTK
;
A
#
# COMPACT_ATOMS: atom_id res chain seq x y z
N MET A 1 59.69 -57.04 21.21
CA MET A 1 58.68 -57.63 22.10
C MET A 1 57.48 -56.69 22.15
N LYS A 2 56.26 -57.25 22.18
CA LYS A 2 55.04 -56.88 22.97
C LYS A 2 54.77 -55.38 23.23
N ASN A 3 53.59 -54.84 22.87
CA ASN A 3 52.24 -55.01 23.47
C ASN A 3 52.12 -54.32 24.87
N LEU A 4 51.03 -53.65 25.27
CA LEU A 4 49.70 -53.44 24.67
C LEU A 4 49.03 -52.12 25.17
N MET A 5 47.78 -51.90 24.72
CA MET A 5 46.77 -50.88 25.03
C MET A 5 46.50 -50.50 26.53
N LEU A 6 45.55 -49.56 26.68
CA LEU A 6 44.77 -49.11 27.84
C LEU A 6 45.38 -47.96 28.69
N GLY A 7 44.61 -46.97 29.17
CA GLY A 7 43.21 -46.65 28.88
C GLY A 7 42.47 -45.99 30.08
N THR A 8 41.84 -44.83 29.83
CA THR A 8 41.05 -43.98 30.79
C THR A 8 41.85 -43.47 32.03
N ALA A 9 41.55 -42.34 32.68
CA ALA A 9 40.41 -41.42 32.62
C ALA A 9 40.79 -39.96 32.99
N VAL A 10 39.93 -38.99 32.62
CA VAL A 10 39.72 -37.63 33.18
C VAL A 10 40.96 -36.86 33.72
N PHE A 11 41.40 -35.85 32.97
CA PHE A 11 42.24 -34.75 33.46
C PHE A 11 41.37 -33.53 33.80
N PHE A 12 41.40 -33.05 35.04
CA PHE A 12 40.89 -31.73 35.41
C PHE A 12 42.08 -30.76 35.54
N GLY A 13 42.61 -30.33 34.40
CA GLY A 13 43.75 -29.42 34.32
C GLY A 13 43.33 -28.04 33.82
N ILE A 14 43.30 -27.05 34.71
CA ILE A 14 43.05 -25.65 34.32
C ILE A 14 44.30 -25.10 33.62
N PHE A 15 44.35 -25.24 32.30
CA PHE A 15 45.30 -24.51 31.48
C PHE A 15 44.76 -23.10 31.21
N PHE A 16 45.53 -22.10 31.61
CA PHE A 16 45.37 -20.75 31.10
C PHE A 16 45.76 -20.76 29.62
N LEU A 17 44.75 -20.85 28.74
CA LEU A 17 44.91 -20.34 27.39
C LEU A 17 45.10 -18.82 27.52
N THR A 18 46.32 -18.35 27.22
CA THR A 18 46.51 -16.95 26.87
C THR A 18 45.57 -16.66 25.70
N PRO A 19 44.80 -15.55 25.71
CA PRO A 19 44.07 -15.16 24.52
C PRO A 19 45.08 -14.99 23.38
N GLU A 20 44.77 -15.55 22.21
CA GLU A 20 45.48 -15.14 21.00
C GLU A 20 45.39 -13.61 20.91
N ILE A 21 46.52 -12.97 20.62
CA ILE A 21 46.54 -11.52 20.39
C ILE A 21 45.71 -11.30 19.13
N GLY A 22 44.47 -10.87 19.32
CA GLY A 22 43.49 -10.79 18.24
C GLY A 22 44.06 -10.00 17.07
N LYS A 23 44.04 -10.60 15.87
CA LYS A 23 44.27 -9.85 14.64
C LYS A 23 43.37 -8.61 14.69
N ALA A 24 43.94 -7.44 14.41
CA ALA A 24 43.13 -6.25 14.25
C ALA A 24 42.08 -6.52 13.16
N GLU A 25 40.82 -6.19 13.45
CA GLU A 25 39.72 -6.41 12.51
C GLU A 25 39.99 -5.64 11.22
N SER A 26 39.75 -6.26 10.07
CA SER A 26 40.09 -5.64 8.78
C SER A 26 38.97 -4.70 8.35
N VAL A 27 39.36 -3.56 7.76
CA VAL A 27 38.43 -2.68 7.03
C VAL A 27 37.71 -3.41 5.89
N TYR A 28 38.30 -4.51 5.40
CA TYR A 28 37.75 -5.38 4.35
C TYR A 28 37.03 -6.63 4.88
N ASP A 29 36.81 -6.77 6.20
CA ASP A 29 35.92 -7.79 6.75
C ASP A 29 34.49 -7.57 6.22
N PHE A 30 33.79 -8.65 5.85
CA PHE A 30 32.40 -8.59 5.41
C PHE A 30 31.45 -9.10 6.49
N VAL A 31 30.27 -8.49 6.60
CA VAL A 31 29.13 -9.07 7.32
C VAL A 31 28.22 -9.77 6.31
N GLU A 32 28.09 -11.09 6.45
CA GLU A 32 27.02 -11.86 5.81
C GLU A 32 25.78 -11.79 6.69
N TYR A 33 24.68 -11.33 6.10
CA TYR A 33 23.34 -11.31 6.69
C TYR A 33 22.44 -12.31 5.95
N ASP A 34 21.86 -13.26 6.67
CA ASP A 34 20.86 -14.18 6.12
C ASP A 34 19.46 -13.53 6.16
N VAL A 35 18.85 -13.36 4.99
CA VAL A 35 17.59 -12.61 4.84
C VAL A 35 16.41 -13.39 5.43
N LYS A 36 16.51 -14.72 5.58
CA LYS A 36 15.44 -15.57 6.09
C LYS A 36 15.50 -15.75 7.61
N THR A 37 16.67 -16.03 8.17
CA THR A 37 16.86 -16.20 9.63
C THR A 37 17.08 -14.88 10.36
N LYS A 38 17.40 -13.80 9.63
CA LYS A 38 17.73 -12.47 10.17
C LYS A 38 18.98 -12.49 11.08
N THR A 39 19.94 -13.38 10.77
CA THR A 39 21.19 -13.56 11.53
C THR A 39 22.40 -13.05 10.77
N GLU A 40 23.36 -12.47 11.50
CA GLU A 40 24.62 -11.93 10.98
C GLU A 40 25.81 -12.85 11.33
N ARG A 41 26.80 -12.95 10.43
CA ARG A 41 28.13 -13.51 10.72
C ARG A 41 29.22 -12.70 10.01
N ILE A 42 30.38 -12.56 10.65
CA ILE A 42 31.54 -11.93 10.02
C ILE A 42 32.26 -12.99 9.15
N ILE A 43 32.58 -12.62 7.91
CA ILE A 43 33.54 -13.30 7.05
C ILE A 43 34.84 -12.49 7.14
N PRO A 44 35.86 -12.97 7.85
CA PRO A 44 37.10 -12.23 8.04
C PRO A 44 37.91 -12.18 6.74
N PHE A 45 38.61 -11.09 6.56
CA PHE A 45 39.55 -10.88 5.47
C PHE A 45 40.85 -11.66 5.69
N ASP A 46 41.45 -12.16 4.61
CA ASP A 46 42.73 -12.87 4.63
C ASP A 46 43.67 -12.26 3.58
N GLU A 47 44.83 -11.80 4.02
CA GLU A 47 45.80 -11.08 3.18
C GLU A 47 46.41 -11.95 2.08
N SER A 48 46.42 -13.28 2.27
CA SER A 48 46.87 -14.24 1.25
C SER A 48 45.98 -14.28 0.00
N LEU A 49 44.74 -13.77 0.08
CA LEU A 49 43.80 -13.75 -1.04
C LEU A 49 44.23 -12.80 -2.18
N TYR A 50 45.17 -11.88 -1.94
CA TYR A 50 45.65 -10.90 -2.93
C TYR A 50 47.18 -10.83 -3.08
N GLU A 51 47.92 -11.76 -2.47
CA GLU A 51 49.37 -11.80 -2.55
C GLU A 51 49.85 -11.91 -4.00
N GLY A 52 50.87 -11.13 -4.38
CA GLY A 52 51.39 -11.08 -5.76
C GLY A 52 50.56 -10.28 -6.79
N MET A 53 49.33 -9.85 -6.49
CA MET A 53 48.59 -8.92 -7.37
C MET A 53 49.25 -7.52 -7.35
N PRO A 54 49.31 -6.79 -8.48
CA PRO A 54 49.96 -5.47 -8.55
C PRO A 54 49.25 -4.41 -7.69
N GLU A 55 50.02 -3.46 -7.17
CA GLU A 55 49.50 -2.27 -6.51
C GLU A 55 49.15 -1.16 -7.51
N PHE A 56 48.32 -0.20 -7.07
CA PHE A 56 47.91 0.97 -7.84
C PHE A 56 48.16 2.24 -7.02
N LEU A 57 48.39 3.37 -7.72
CA LEU A 57 48.71 4.66 -7.10
C LEU A 57 47.70 5.10 -6.04
N GLU A 58 48.19 5.37 -4.82
CA GLU A 58 47.44 6.10 -3.81
C GLU A 58 47.41 7.60 -4.11
N ALA A 59 46.20 8.14 -4.28
CA ALA A 59 45.97 9.58 -4.34
C ALA A 59 45.25 10.04 -3.05
N LYS A 60 45.77 11.08 -2.41
CA LYS A 60 45.31 11.52 -1.08
C LYS A 60 43.90 12.11 -1.11
N ARG A 61 43.01 11.57 -0.27
CA ARG A 61 41.62 12.04 -0.08
C ARG A 61 41.60 13.41 0.62
N PRO A 62 40.97 14.46 0.03
CA PRO A 62 40.63 15.68 0.76
C PRO A 62 39.58 15.37 1.85
N GLN A 63 39.78 15.87 3.07
CA GLN A 63 38.83 15.70 4.17
C GLN A 63 37.70 16.75 4.13
N GLY A 64 36.50 16.37 4.59
CA GLY A 64 35.48 17.33 5.04
C GLY A 64 34.47 17.86 4.01
N MET A 65 33.92 17.03 3.11
CA MET A 65 32.81 17.41 2.22
C MET A 65 31.61 16.44 2.33
N PRO A 66 30.35 16.93 2.36
CA PRO A 66 29.13 16.10 2.41
C PRO A 66 28.65 15.62 1.04
N GLU A 67 27.87 14.54 1.02
CA GLU A 67 27.52 13.76 -0.18
C GLU A 67 26.06 13.99 -0.65
N THR A 68 25.84 14.30 -1.95
CA THR A 68 24.52 14.55 -2.59
C THR A 68 24.56 14.36 -4.13
N ARG A 69 23.53 13.72 -4.72
CA ARG A 69 23.49 13.30 -6.16
C ARG A 69 22.96 14.39 -7.11
N GLY A 70 23.28 14.31 -8.42
CA GLY A 70 22.55 15.05 -9.46
C GLY A 70 23.16 15.04 -10.88
N ILE A 71 22.44 15.68 -11.82
CA ILE A 71 22.80 15.91 -13.24
C ILE A 71 23.78 17.10 -13.38
N ILE A 72 24.90 16.91 -14.09
CA ILE A 72 26.05 17.82 -14.17
C ILE A 72 26.02 18.60 -15.50
N GLY A 73 25.06 19.52 -15.61
CA GLY A 73 24.94 20.40 -16.79
C GLY A 73 23.69 20.09 -17.61
N GLU A 74 23.87 19.64 -18.84
CA GLU A 74 22.81 19.11 -19.70
C GLU A 74 22.74 17.58 -19.56
N ASP A 75 21.53 17.01 -19.56
CA ASP A 75 21.27 15.61 -19.25
C ASP A 75 21.75 14.67 -20.38
N GLY A 76 22.95 14.09 -20.22
CA GLY A 76 23.62 13.28 -21.25
C GLY A 76 23.15 11.83 -21.36
N ARG A 77 22.18 11.40 -20.53
CA ARG A 77 21.78 10.00 -20.38
C ARG A 77 20.84 9.54 -21.51
N GLU A 78 21.23 8.48 -22.21
CA GLU A 78 20.44 7.85 -23.27
C GLU A 78 19.53 6.73 -22.74
N LEU A 79 18.33 6.58 -23.31
CA LEU A 79 17.40 5.49 -23.01
C LEU A 79 17.85 4.19 -23.69
N VAL A 80 18.09 3.13 -22.91
CA VAL A 80 18.44 1.80 -23.45
C VAL A 80 17.22 1.17 -24.12
N GLN A 81 17.26 1.06 -25.45
CA GLN A 81 16.11 0.62 -26.27
C GLN A 81 15.85 -0.90 -26.17
N ASP A 82 16.89 -1.70 -26.03
CA ASP A 82 16.80 -3.16 -25.91
C ASP A 82 17.67 -3.66 -24.75
N THR A 83 17.08 -3.69 -23.57
CA THR A 83 17.68 -4.22 -22.34
C THR A 83 17.81 -5.75 -22.33
N THR A 84 17.37 -6.46 -23.39
CA THR A 84 17.56 -7.92 -23.49
C THR A 84 18.93 -8.32 -24.02
N LYS A 85 19.75 -7.36 -24.45
CA LYS A 85 21.11 -7.58 -24.93
C LYS A 85 22.13 -7.40 -23.81
N PHE A 86 23.14 -8.27 -23.78
CA PHE A 86 24.32 -8.09 -22.96
C PHE A 86 25.10 -6.85 -23.43
N PRO A 87 25.63 -5.98 -22.53
CA PRO A 87 25.67 -6.13 -21.07
C PRO A 87 24.39 -5.71 -20.33
N PHE A 88 23.49 -4.96 -20.94
CA PHE A 88 22.28 -4.42 -20.31
C PHE A 88 21.36 -5.48 -19.69
N SER A 89 21.28 -6.68 -20.28
CA SER A 89 20.53 -7.81 -19.73
C SER A 89 20.92 -8.18 -18.30
N ALA A 90 22.20 -8.03 -17.96
CA ALA A 90 22.74 -8.29 -16.62
C ALA A 90 22.59 -7.10 -15.66
N VAL A 91 22.22 -5.91 -16.14
CA VAL A 91 21.97 -4.71 -15.34
C VAL A 91 20.55 -4.76 -14.79
N ALA A 92 20.42 -4.86 -13.47
CA ALA A 92 19.15 -5.15 -12.79
C ALA A 92 18.72 -4.02 -11.85
N GLN A 93 17.40 -3.81 -11.79
CA GLN A 93 16.81 -2.88 -10.84
C GLN A 93 16.65 -3.57 -9.48
N LEU A 94 16.95 -2.83 -8.43
CA LEU A 94 16.70 -3.19 -7.04
C LEU A 94 15.34 -2.60 -6.62
N GLU A 95 14.37 -3.43 -6.29
CA GLU A 95 13.07 -3.01 -5.73
C GLU A 95 13.03 -3.26 -4.23
N HIS A 96 12.75 -2.20 -3.45
CA HIS A 96 12.39 -2.27 -2.04
C HIS A 96 11.05 -1.55 -1.81
N PRO A 97 10.29 -1.87 -0.74
CA PRO A 97 8.97 -1.27 -0.49
C PRO A 97 8.92 0.26 -0.37
N ASN A 98 10.07 0.91 -0.11
CA ASN A 98 10.19 2.37 0.07
C ASN A 98 11.27 3.02 -0.81
N SER A 99 11.93 2.27 -1.70
CA SER A 99 13.05 2.78 -2.51
C SER A 99 13.32 1.94 -3.76
N ILE A 100 13.98 2.55 -4.74
CA ILE A 100 14.56 1.88 -5.90
C ILE A 100 16.06 2.11 -5.95
N GLY A 101 16.79 1.10 -6.46
CA GLY A 101 18.21 1.15 -6.76
C GLY A 101 18.53 0.40 -8.05
N SER A 102 19.81 0.19 -8.28
CA SER A 102 20.39 -0.40 -9.49
C SER A 102 21.55 -1.34 -9.11
N GLY A 103 22.06 -2.09 -10.09
CA GLY A 103 23.24 -2.94 -9.94
C GLY A 103 23.42 -3.87 -11.12
N ALA A 104 24.33 -4.84 -10.97
CA ALA A 104 24.62 -5.83 -12.00
C ALA A 104 24.73 -7.24 -11.42
N LEU A 105 24.28 -8.22 -12.19
CA LEU A 105 24.65 -9.61 -11.95
C LEU A 105 26.14 -9.78 -12.30
N ILE A 106 26.91 -10.39 -11.39
CA ILE A 106 28.35 -10.69 -11.56
C ILE A 106 28.64 -12.20 -11.55
N GLN A 107 27.64 -13.00 -11.22
CA GLN A 107 27.60 -14.45 -11.36
C GLN A 107 26.11 -14.85 -11.50
N LYS A 108 25.84 -16.09 -11.95
CA LYS A 108 24.48 -16.64 -12.11
C LYS A 108 23.47 -16.30 -11.00
N ASN A 109 23.91 -16.26 -9.74
CA ASN A 109 23.07 -16.04 -8.56
C ASN A 109 23.64 -14.95 -7.63
N ILE A 110 24.50 -14.05 -8.12
CA ILE A 110 25.10 -12.98 -7.31
C ILE A 110 24.97 -11.64 -8.01
N PHE A 111 24.42 -10.69 -7.27
CA PHE A 111 24.17 -9.30 -7.68
C PHE A 111 25.09 -8.35 -6.89
N LEU A 112 25.68 -7.39 -7.58
CA LEU A 112 26.54 -6.33 -7.04
C LEU A 112 25.77 -5.00 -7.03
N THR A 113 25.79 -4.31 -5.89
CA THR A 113 25.16 -2.99 -5.70
C THR A 113 25.91 -2.22 -4.60
N CYS A 114 25.39 -1.06 -4.18
CA CYS A 114 25.94 -0.26 -3.09
C CYS A 114 25.28 -0.63 -1.75
N ALA A 115 26.03 -0.49 -0.64
CA ALA A 115 25.59 -0.91 0.68
C ALA A 115 24.38 -0.11 1.19
N HIS A 116 24.30 1.20 0.95
CA HIS A 116 23.14 2.00 1.39
C HIS A 116 21.81 1.59 0.75
N ALA A 117 21.86 0.85 -0.36
CA ALA A 117 20.67 0.39 -1.05
C ALA A 117 20.08 -0.88 -0.40
N VAL A 118 20.92 -1.70 0.25
CA VAL A 118 20.55 -2.95 0.95
C VAL A 118 20.71 -2.90 2.47
N TYR A 119 21.30 -1.84 3.01
CA TYR A 119 21.49 -1.56 4.44
C TYR A 119 21.33 -0.06 4.71
N ASN A 120 20.20 0.34 5.29
CA ASN A 120 19.85 1.75 5.50
C ASN A 120 19.31 2.00 6.92
N ASN A 121 19.63 3.17 7.49
CA ASN A 121 19.26 3.58 8.86
C ASN A 121 19.58 2.55 9.98
N GLY A 122 20.53 1.64 9.75
CA GLY A 122 20.91 0.59 10.70
C GLY A 122 20.28 -0.78 10.44
N PHE A 123 19.49 -0.94 9.36
CA PHE A 123 18.74 -2.15 9.07
C PHE A 123 19.01 -2.65 7.65
N PHE A 124 19.17 -3.96 7.48
CA PHE A 124 19.16 -4.62 6.18
C PHE A 124 17.76 -4.59 5.55
N SER A 125 17.67 -4.34 4.24
CA SER A 125 16.42 -4.34 3.48
C SER A 125 16.29 -5.56 2.58
N ASP A 126 15.13 -6.21 2.66
CA ASP A 126 14.72 -7.32 1.79
C ASP A 126 13.98 -6.77 0.55
N GLY A 127 14.12 -7.42 -0.61
CA GLY A 127 13.68 -6.88 -1.91
C GLY A 127 13.83 -7.83 -3.09
N LEU A 128 13.60 -7.29 -4.29
CA LEU A 128 13.63 -8.02 -5.56
C LEU A 128 14.68 -7.46 -6.51
N ILE A 129 15.37 -8.34 -7.24
CA ILE A 129 16.29 -8.02 -8.33
C ILE A 129 15.61 -8.31 -9.66
N VAL A 130 15.52 -7.30 -10.52
CA VAL A 130 14.80 -7.35 -11.81
C VAL A 130 15.76 -7.00 -12.96
N PRO A 131 16.41 -8.00 -13.58
CA PRO A 131 17.31 -7.77 -14.71
C PRO A 131 16.58 -7.27 -15.96
N GLY A 132 17.23 -6.33 -16.67
CA GLY A 132 16.81 -5.83 -17.97
C GLY A 132 15.39 -5.22 -18.03
N ARG A 133 14.90 -4.60 -16.95
CA ARG A 133 13.52 -4.07 -16.89
C ARG A 133 13.24 -2.96 -17.93
N ILE A 134 12.04 -2.94 -18.51
CA ILE A 134 11.59 -1.90 -19.45
C ILE A 134 10.30 -1.23 -18.92
N GLY A 135 10.44 -0.32 -17.96
CA GLY A 135 9.30 0.31 -17.30
C GLY A 135 8.60 -0.63 -16.31
N TYR A 136 7.51 -0.16 -15.69
CA TYR A 136 6.99 -0.82 -14.48
C TYR A 136 6.54 -2.28 -14.66
N TRP A 137 5.83 -2.62 -15.74
CA TRP A 137 5.24 -3.96 -15.90
C TRP A 137 6.09 -4.97 -16.69
N ASN A 138 7.12 -4.53 -17.43
CA ASN A 138 7.91 -5.43 -18.27
C ASN A 138 9.20 -5.88 -17.56
N LYS A 139 9.18 -7.13 -17.06
CA LYS A 139 10.30 -7.82 -16.42
C LYS A 139 10.75 -8.98 -17.33
N PRO A 140 11.52 -8.74 -18.41
CA PRO A 140 11.69 -9.70 -19.52
C PRO A 140 12.40 -11.01 -19.12
N PHE A 141 13.18 -10.99 -18.04
CA PHE A 141 13.85 -12.17 -17.48
C PHE A 141 13.21 -12.70 -16.19
N GLY A 142 12.11 -12.09 -15.74
CA GLY A 142 11.50 -12.32 -14.42
C GLY A 142 12.17 -11.50 -13.32
N GLU A 143 12.16 -12.04 -12.10
CA GLU A 143 12.72 -11.43 -10.89
C GLU A 143 13.29 -12.49 -9.95
N ALA A 144 14.22 -12.09 -9.08
CA ALA A 144 14.83 -12.94 -8.06
C ALA A 144 14.79 -12.25 -6.68
N LYS A 145 14.71 -13.03 -5.59
CA LYS A 145 14.72 -12.54 -4.21
C LYS A 145 16.11 -12.62 -3.60
N MET A 146 16.32 -11.85 -2.53
CA MET A 146 17.53 -11.91 -1.74
C MET A 146 17.52 -13.13 -0.81
N GLU A 147 18.56 -13.96 -0.88
CA GLU A 147 18.82 -15.03 0.10
C GLU A 147 19.75 -14.51 1.21
N LYS A 148 20.86 -13.87 0.81
CA LYS A 148 21.88 -13.32 1.71
C LYS A 148 22.43 -12.00 1.19
N ILE A 149 22.78 -11.10 2.10
CA ILE A 149 23.40 -9.80 1.81
C ILE A 149 24.80 -9.78 2.42
N TYR A 150 25.77 -9.24 1.69
CA TYR A 150 27.16 -9.12 2.12
C TYR A 150 27.58 -7.65 2.02
N ILE A 151 27.88 -7.00 3.16
CA ILE A 151 28.38 -5.61 3.18
C ILE A 151 29.74 -5.53 3.87
N LEU A 152 30.56 -4.54 3.49
CA LEU A 152 31.78 -4.22 4.23
C LEU A 152 31.44 -3.81 5.66
N LYS A 153 32.09 -4.42 6.64
CA LYS A 153 31.86 -4.14 8.07
C LYS A 153 32.15 -2.68 8.42
N GLU A 154 33.19 -2.09 7.83
CA GLU A 154 33.51 -0.67 8.01
C GLU A 154 32.38 0.25 7.52
N TYR A 155 31.57 -0.14 6.53
CA TYR A 155 30.42 0.67 6.09
C TYR A 155 29.33 0.81 7.17
N MET A 156 29.22 -0.17 8.09
CA MET A 156 28.23 -0.12 9.17
C MET A 156 28.59 0.95 10.22
N THR A 157 29.87 1.32 10.33
CA THR A 157 30.39 2.32 11.27
C THR A 157 30.76 3.66 10.61
N ASP A 158 31.37 3.64 9.42
CA ASP A 158 31.74 4.82 8.63
C ASP A 158 31.25 4.71 7.18
N LYS A 159 30.20 5.49 6.87
CA LYS A 159 29.39 5.38 5.64
C LYS A 159 30.00 6.08 4.42
N GLN A 160 31.31 5.99 4.22
CA GLN A 160 32.00 6.68 3.13
C GLN A 160 31.62 6.14 1.75
N VAL A 161 31.63 7.01 0.72
CA VAL A 161 31.65 6.66 -0.73
C VAL A 161 32.47 5.42 -1.06
N GLY A 162 33.64 5.27 -0.45
CA GLY A 162 34.57 4.17 -0.74
C GLY A 162 34.13 2.81 -0.21
N ASN A 163 33.33 2.78 0.87
CA ASN A 163 32.94 1.53 1.55
C ASN A 163 31.50 1.11 1.20
N ASP A 164 30.76 1.99 0.52
CA ASP A 164 29.37 1.80 0.12
C ASP A 164 29.24 0.80 -1.06
N PHE A 165 29.42 -0.48 -0.73
CA PHE A 165 29.60 -1.62 -1.65
C PHE A 165 28.99 -2.89 -1.04
N ALA A 166 28.21 -3.65 -1.83
CA ALA A 166 27.51 -4.84 -1.34
C ALA A 166 27.31 -5.92 -2.40
N LEU A 167 27.40 -7.20 -1.98
CA LEU A 167 26.92 -8.34 -2.75
C LEU A 167 25.57 -8.84 -2.21
N VAL A 168 24.77 -9.46 -3.08
CA VAL A 168 23.53 -10.15 -2.71
C VAL A 168 23.51 -11.52 -3.40
N LYS A 169 23.40 -12.59 -2.61
CA LYS A 169 23.11 -13.95 -3.11
C LYS A 169 21.62 -14.07 -3.37
N LEU A 170 21.24 -14.66 -4.51
CA LEU A 170 19.87 -14.72 -4.99
C LEU A 170 19.22 -16.11 -4.82
N ASP A 171 17.90 -16.10 -4.65
CA ASP A 171 17.06 -17.30 -4.47
C ASP A 171 16.94 -18.20 -5.71
N ARG A 172 17.51 -17.79 -6.85
CA ARG A 172 17.54 -18.51 -8.13
C ARG A 172 18.72 -18.02 -8.99
N PRO A 173 19.23 -18.85 -9.94
CA PRO A 173 20.37 -18.49 -10.77
C PRO A 173 19.91 -17.72 -12.03
N ILE A 174 19.23 -16.58 -11.82
CA ILE A 174 18.64 -15.76 -12.90
C ILE A 174 19.67 -15.29 -13.95
N GLY A 175 20.95 -15.19 -13.56
CA GLY A 175 22.07 -14.84 -14.43
C GLY A 175 22.34 -15.82 -15.57
N GLU A 176 21.90 -17.09 -15.47
CA GLU A 176 21.96 -18.04 -16.60
C GLU A 176 21.06 -17.58 -17.78
N LYS A 177 20.06 -16.73 -17.53
CA LYS A 177 19.17 -16.16 -18.56
C LYS A 177 19.69 -14.84 -19.16
N THR A 178 20.58 -14.14 -18.46
CA THR A 178 20.97 -12.76 -18.77
C THR A 178 22.45 -12.58 -19.14
N GLY A 179 23.31 -13.55 -18.78
CA GLY A 179 24.73 -13.31 -18.60
C GLY A 179 25.02 -12.47 -17.34
N TRP A 180 26.30 -12.18 -17.11
CA TRP A 180 26.77 -11.38 -15.97
C TRP A 180 28.03 -10.58 -16.35
N LEU A 181 28.24 -9.44 -15.70
CA LEU A 181 29.43 -8.61 -15.88
C LEU A 181 30.62 -9.22 -15.12
N GLY A 182 31.84 -8.92 -15.59
CA GLY A 182 33.05 -9.24 -14.84
C GLY A 182 33.44 -8.13 -13.86
N LEU A 183 34.60 -8.29 -13.20
CA LEU A 183 35.15 -7.32 -12.25
C LEU A 183 36.60 -6.99 -12.62
N ASN A 184 36.99 -5.73 -12.54
CA ASN A 184 38.35 -5.31 -12.89
C ASN A 184 38.84 -4.15 -11.99
N TYR A 185 39.86 -4.46 -11.18
CA TYR A 185 40.52 -3.54 -10.25
C TYR A 185 41.70 -2.77 -10.87
N ALA A 186 42.21 -3.23 -12.02
CA ALA A 186 43.48 -2.81 -12.63
C ALA A 186 43.33 -1.76 -13.74
N ASN A 187 42.08 -1.40 -14.09
CA ASN A 187 41.73 -0.37 -15.05
C ASN A 187 42.26 1.03 -14.66
N LYS A 188 42.32 1.92 -15.66
CA LYS A 188 43.11 3.15 -15.65
C LYS A 188 42.30 4.36 -16.11
N ALA A 189 42.85 5.53 -15.79
CA ALA A 189 42.32 6.77 -16.30
C ALA A 189 42.47 6.93 -17.82
N GLY A 190 41.51 7.62 -18.43
CA GLY A 190 41.43 7.84 -19.87
C GLY A 190 40.74 6.71 -20.64
N GLU A 191 40.54 5.54 -20.02
CA GLU A 191 39.64 4.51 -20.54
C GLU A 191 38.18 5.01 -20.49
N THR A 192 37.37 4.62 -21.48
CA THR A 192 35.94 4.98 -21.55
C THR A 192 35.13 4.00 -20.74
N PHE A 193 34.41 4.52 -19.74
CA PHE A 193 33.51 3.75 -18.89
C PHE A 193 32.07 4.09 -19.21
N THR A 194 31.20 3.10 -19.05
CA THR A 194 29.75 3.23 -19.15
C THR A 194 29.15 3.09 -17.77
N ILE A 195 28.22 3.98 -17.40
CA ILE A 195 27.27 3.75 -16.32
C ILE A 195 25.94 3.32 -16.94
N SER A 196 25.30 2.28 -16.39
CA SER A 196 23.94 1.89 -16.78
C SER A 196 23.11 1.54 -15.55
N GLY A 197 21.85 1.96 -15.52
CA GLY A 197 20.96 1.67 -14.41
C GLY A 197 19.61 2.37 -14.52
N TYR A 198 18.89 2.45 -13.40
CA TYR A 198 17.48 2.82 -13.34
C TYR A 198 17.27 4.12 -12.56
N PRO A 199 17.59 5.29 -13.16
CA PRO A 199 17.40 6.58 -12.51
C PRO A 199 15.92 6.87 -12.22
N GLY A 200 15.65 7.38 -11.01
CA GLY A 200 14.30 7.61 -10.50
C GLY A 200 13.54 8.75 -11.19
N ASP A 201 14.22 9.63 -11.93
CA ASP A 201 13.54 10.62 -12.79
C ASP A 201 12.99 10.02 -14.09
N LYS A 202 13.33 8.75 -14.41
CA LYS A 202 12.96 8.08 -15.66
C LYS A 202 12.05 6.83 -15.48
N ASN A 203 11.26 6.77 -14.39
CA ASN A 203 10.12 5.86 -14.24
C ASN A 203 10.36 4.37 -14.61
N PHE A 204 11.33 3.72 -13.97
CA PHE A 204 11.64 2.27 -14.12
C PHE A 204 12.20 1.86 -15.50
N TYR A 205 12.62 2.80 -16.34
CA TYR A 205 13.38 2.52 -17.56
C TYR A 205 14.90 2.58 -17.28
N MET A 206 15.67 1.76 -18.01
CA MET A 206 17.13 1.79 -17.94
C MET A 206 17.70 2.90 -18.81
N TYR A 207 18.64 3.66 -18.27
CA TYR A 207 19.41 4.69 -18.97
C TYR A 207 20.91 4.40 -18.87
N THR A 208 21.67 4.88 -19.85
CA THR A 208 23.11 4.70 -19.99
C THR A 208 23.82 6.00 -20.34
N GLU A 209 25.09 6.12 -19.96
CA GLU A 209 25.99 7.18 -20.43
C GLU A 209 27.44 6.64 -20.46
N SER A 210 28.24 7.05 -21.44
CA SER A 210 29.64 6.60 -21.60
C SER A 210 30.60 7.78 -21.76
N GLN A 211 31.63 7.86 -20.90
CA GLN A 211 32.65 8.93 -20.90
C GLN A 211 34.04 8.40 -20.49
N PRO A 212 35.15 9.04 -20.92
CA PRO A 212 36.47 8.78 -20.37
C PRO A 212 36.58 9.32 -18.93
N ILE A 213 37.13 8.52 -18.00
CA ILE A 213 37.33 8.96 -16.60
C ILE A 213 38.79 9.35 -16.38
N HIS A 214 39.06 10.64 -16.20
CA HIS A 214 40.42 11.18 -16.04
C HIS A 214 41.01 10.99 -14.63
N GLU A 215 42.35 10.97 -14.50
CA GLU A 215 43.06 10.88 -13.21
C GLU A 215 42.64 11.99 -12.24
N THR A 216 42.29 13.15 -12.81
CA THR A 216 41.93 14.38 -12.12
C THR A 216 40.78 15.06 -12.85
N LEU A 217 39.73 15.41 -12.12
CA LEU A 217 38.59 16.20 -12.58
C LEU A 217 38.85 17.68 -12.33
N ARG A 218 38.64 18.51 -13.35
CA ARG A 218 38.64 19.97 -13.25
C ARG A 218 37.22 20.48 -13.45
N TYR A 219 36.78 21.38 -12.57
CA TYR A 219 35.46 22.00 -12.63
C TYR A 219 35.54 23.48 -12.28
N GLU A 220 34.62 24.28 -12.80
CA GLU A 220 34.49 25.69 -12.45
C GLU A 220 33.30 25.91 -11.52
N TYR A 221 33.48 26.72 -10.47
CA TYR A 221 32.41 27.16 -9.59
C TYR A 221 32.57 28.66 -9.29
N GLY A 222 31.59 29.46 -9.72
CA GLY A 222 31.61 30.93 -9.61
C GLY A 222 32.57 31.57 -10.62
N ARG A 223 33.81 31.82 -10.19
CA ARG A 223 34.95 32.29 -11.02
C ARG A 223 36.25 31.56 -10.68
N HIS A 224 36.14 30.41 -10.03
CA HIS A 224 37.28 29.65 -9.52
C HIS A 224 37.26 28.26 -10.16
N ILE A 225 38.41 27.88 -10.72
CA ILE A 225 38.66 26.52 -11.18
C ILE A 225 39.15 25.71 -9.97
N PHE A 226 38.55 24.55 -9.77
CA PHE A 226 38.88 23.59 -8.74
C PHE A 226 39.32 22.28 -9.37
N GLU A 227 40.08 21.51 -8.59
CA GLU A 227 40.72 20.28 -9.06
C GLU A 227 40.51 19.17 -8.01
N ARG A 228 39.87 18.06 -8.40
CA ARG A 228 39.67 16.85 -7.57
C ARG A 228 40.32 15.65 -8.23
N VAL A 229 41.05 14.86 -7.45
CA VAL A 229 41.44 13.49 -7.79
C VAL A 229 40.22 12.70 -8.30
N GLY A 230 40.28 12.22 -9.54
CA GLY A 230 39.27 11.33 -10.14
C GLY A 230 39.39 9.90 -9.62
N TRP A 231 40.62 9.38 -9.56
CA TRP A 231 40.90 7.99 -9.16
C TRP A 231 41.56 7.91 -7.78
N GLY A 232 40.84 7.37 -6.80
CA GLY A 232 41.39 6.99 -5.49
C GLY A 232 41.60 5.47 -5.35
N LYS A 233 42.07 5.03 -4.18
CA LYS A 233 42.19 3.62 -3.82
C LYS A 233 40.81 2.95 -3.72
N GLU A 234 39.95 3.47 -2.84
CA GLU A 234 38.63 2.88 -2.55
C GLU A 234 37.45 3.58 -3.26
N ALA A 235 37.65 4.76 -3.85
CA ALA A 235 36.59 5.56 -4.46
C ALA A 235 36.98 6.07 -5.86
N LEU A 236 35.98 6.14 -6.73
CA LEU A 236 36.07 6.71 -8.07
C LEU A 236 35.17 7.95 -8.15
N PHE A 237 35.59 8.97 -8.91
CA PHE A 237 34.80 10.15 -9.24
C PHE A 237 34.76 10.38 -10.75
N TYR A 238 33.65 10.90 -11.24
CA TYR A 238 33.40 11.14 -12.66
C TYR A 238 32.36 12.23 -12.88
N LEU A 239 32.21 12.66 -14.13
CA LEU A 239 31.22 13.65 -14.55
C LEU A 239 29.96 13.01 -15.18
N LEU A 240 29.85 11.68 -15.18
CA LEU A 240 28.65 10.96 -15.61
C LEU A 240 27.42 11.35 -14.76
N ASP A 241 26.27 11.44 -15.39
CA ASP A 241 25.01 11.90 -14.82
C ASP A 241 24.30 10.86 -13.93
N SER A 242 23.79 11.31 -12.79
CA SER A 242 23.10 10.46 -11.83
C SER A 242 22.01 11.19 -11.04
N VAL A 243 20.99 10.43 -10.62
CA VAL A 243 19.99 10.84 -9.63
C VAL A 243 19.66 9.65 -8.71
N GLY A 244 18.89 9.87 -7.65
CA GLY A 244 18.37 8.76 -6.83
C GLY A 244 17.68 7.69 -7.69
N GLY A 245 17.98 6.42 -7.45
CA GLY A 245 17.63 5.29 -8.34
C GLY A 245 18.85 4.68 -9.04
N GLN A 246 19.83 5.51 -9.46
CA GLN A 246 21.14 5.04 -9.94
C GLN A 246 22.01 4.42 -8.82
N SER A 247 21.55 4.44 -7.56
CA SER A 247 22.21 3.82 -6.41
C SER A 247 22.57 2.36 -6.69
N GLY A 248 23.85 2.06 -6.87
CA GLY A 248 24.40 0.74 -7.15
C GLY A 248 24.71 0.48 -8.62
N SER A 249 24.38 1.38 -9.56
CA SER A 249 24.65 1.19 -10.99
C SER A 249 26.11 0.81 -11.26
N PRO A 250 26.39 -0.24 -12.04
CA PRO A 250 27.74 -0.59 -12.44
C PRO A 250 28.38 0.53 -13.28
N VAL A 251 29.67 0.79 -13.02
CA VAL A 251 30.54 1.59 -13.89
C VAL A 251 31.56 0.64 -14.49
N TYR A 252 31.43 0.37 -15.79
CA TYR A 252 32.11 -0.74 -16.47
C TYR A 252 32.79 -0.32 -17.79
N ASP A 253 33.83 -1.05 -18.16
CA ASP A 253 34.59 -0.84 -19.41
C ASP A 253 33.91 -1.48 -20.64
N SER A 254 34.48 -1.27 -21.82
CA SER A 254 33.99 -1.86 -23.08
C SER A 254 34.06 -3.40 -23.13
N ASN A 255 34.74 -4.05 -22.19
CA ASN A 255 34.80 -5.50 -22.01
C ASN A 255 33.78 -5.99 -20.96
N ALA A 256 32.84 -5.13 -20.56
CA ALA A 256 31.82 -5.39 -19.54
C ALA A 256 32.40 -5.79 -18.17
N GLN A 257 33.57 -5.25 -17.81
CA GLN A 257 34.16 -5.42 -16.47
C GLN A 257 33.87 -4.20 -15.60
N ILE A 258 33.32 -4.43 -14.40
CA ILE A 258 32.98 -3.38 -13.44
C ILE A 258 34.25 -2.94 -12.69
N SER A 259 34.51 -1.63 -12.69
CA SER A 259 35.59 -1.01 -11.90
C SER A 259 35.09 -0.15 -10.74
N ALA A 260 33.81 0.28 -10.77
CA ALA A 260 33.17 0.93 -9.63
C ALA A 260 31.65 0.70 -9.59
N VAL A 261 31.07 0.94 -8.41
CA VAL A 261 29.64 0.88 -8.12
C VAL A 261 29.18 2.30 -7.78
N HIS A 262 28.28 2.89 -8.56
CA HIS A 262 27.76 4.24 -8.30
C HIS A 262 27.02 4.32 -6.96
N ASN A 263 27.18 5.42 -6.22
CA ASN A 263 26.43 5.62 -4.98
C ASN A 263 26.09 7.09 -4.64
N SER A 264 26.91 8.05 -5.08
CA SER A 264 26.96 9.40 -4.52
C SER A 264 27.33 10.48 -5.55
N GLY A 265 27.31 11.72 -5.11
CA GLY A 265 27.92 12.88 -5.78
C GLY A 265 28.20 13.96 -4.75
N ILE A 266 28.57 15.17 -5.18
CA ILE A 266 28.68 16.34 -4.29
C ILE A 266 28.05 17.58 -4.95
N SER A 267 27.26 18.34 -4.19
CA SER A 267 26.51 19.51 -4.67
C SER A 267 26.72 20.76 -3.81
N LEU A 268 26.88 21.91 -4.48
CA LEU A 268 26.70 23.25 -3.91
C LEU A 268 25.63 23.97 -4.76
N SER A 269 24.36 23.75 -4.42
CA SER A 269 23.15 24.14 -5.19
C SER A 269 22.98 23.50 -6.58
N ARG A 270 24.07 23.10 -7.22
CA ARG A 270 24.12 22.13 -8.33
C ARG A 270 25.19 21.06 -8.04
N PRO A 271 25.01 19.82 -8.50
CA PRO A 271 26.04 18.79 -8.44
C PRO A 271 27.25 19.20 -9.27
N ILE A 272 28.42 18.79 -8.82
CA ILE A 272 29.72 19.20 -9.37
C ILE A 272 30.48 18.01 -9.96
N TYR A 273 30.32 16.84 -9.35
CA TYR A 273 30.77 15.54 -9.84
C TYR A 273 29.98 14.44 -9.12
N ASN A 274 29.90 13.26 -9.75
CA ASN A 274 29.35 12.04 -9.18
C ASN A 274 30.47 11.08 -8.78
N GLY A 275 30.13 10.01 -8.05
CA GLY A 275 31.11 9.07 -7.53
C GLY A 275 30.54 7.70 -7.13
N GLY A 276 31.46 6.78 -6.87
CA GLY A 276 31.16 5.40 -6.54
C GLY A 276 32.27 4.71 -5.76
N SER A 277 31.93 3.60 -5.11
CA SER A 277 32.90 2.70 -4.49
C SER A 277 33.68 1.98 -5.59
N ARG A 278 35.01 2.12 -5.60
CA ARG A 278 35.89 1.43 -6.55
C ARG A 278 36.04 -0.03 -6.14
N VAL A 279 36.11 -0.92 -7.13
CA VAL A 279 36.63 -2.28 -6.97
C VAL A 279 38.14 -2.18 -6.73
N SER A 280 38.55 -2.06 -5.47
CA SER A 280 39.96 -2.18 -5.06
C SER A 280 40.44 -3.62 -5.17
N LYS A 281 41.77 -3.83 -5.12
CA LYS A 281 42.41 -5.15 -5.19
C LYS A 281 41.90 -6.07 -4.07
N GLU A 282 41.76 -5.51 -2.87
CA GLU A 282 41.26 -6.17 -1.66
C GLU A 282 39.78 -6.56 -1.78
N LYS A 283 38.91 -5.64 -2.23
CA LYS A 283 37.52 -5.97 -2.55
C LYS A 283 37.42 -7.04 -3.62
N PHE A 284 38.19 -6.95 -4.71
CA PHE A 284 38.20 -7.95 -5.78
C PHE A 284 38.54 -9.35 -5.25
N ALA A 285 39.59 -9.47 -4.43
CA ALA A 285 39.98 -10.73 -3.81
C ALA A 285 38.89 -11.29 -2.89
N MET A 286 38.29 -10.45 -2.03
CA MET A 286 37.25 -10.86 -1.09
C MET A 286 35.92 -11.22 -1.78
N VAL A 287 35.53 -10.49 -2.83
CA VAL A 287 34.36 -10.83 -3.66
C VAL A 287 34.59 -12.19 -4.34
N ASN A 288 35.76 -12.41 -4.95
CA ASN A 288 36.09 -13.72 -5.53
C ASN A 288 36.09 -14.86 -4.50
N ASN A 289 36.54 -14.62 -3.26
CA ASN A 289 36.43 -15.60 -2.17
C ASN A 289 34.96 -15.97 -1.89
N ILE A 290 34.09 -14.97 -1.70
CA ILE A 290 32.64 -15.17 -1.45
C ILE A 290 31.96 -15.89 -2.63
N MET A 291 32.23 -15.45 -3.88
CA MET A 291 31.72 -16.09 -5.10
C MET A 291 32.14 -17.56 -5.20
N ASN A 292 33.40 -17.88 -4.90
CA ASN A 292 33.92 -19.25 -4.89
C ASN A 292 33.34 -20.12 -3.75
N GLN A 293 33.00 -19.53 -2.60
CA GLN A 293 32.30 -20.26 -1.54
C GLN A 293 30.86 -20.60 -1.96
N ILE A 294 30.10 -19.62 -2.46
CA ILE A 294 28.73 -19.81 -2.97
C ILE A 294 28.69 -20.81 -4.14
N GLN A 295 29.69 -20.80 -5.02
CA GLN A 295 29.80 -21.77 -6.11
C GLN A 295 30.08 -23.21 -5.64
N LYS A 296 30.74 -23.41 -4.49
CA LYS A 296 30.97 -24.76 -3.90
C LYS A 296 29.71 -25.34 -3.25
N GLU A 297 28.79 -24.49 -2.79
CA GLU A 297 27.47 -24.90 -2.27
C GLU A 297 26.46 -25.24 -3.38
N TYR A 298 26.79 -24.97 -4.65
CA TYR A 298 25.89 -25.14 -5.78
C TYR A 298 25.86 -26.57 -6.32
N VAL A 299 24.71 -27.22 -6.20
CA VAL A 299 24.39 -28.51 -6.82
C VAL A 299 23.43 -28.24 -8.00
N PRO A 300 23.86 -28.44 -9.26
CA PRO A 300 23.00 -28.26 -10.43
C PRO A 300 21.86 -29.27 -10.46
N ILE A 301 20.78 -28.96 -11.18
CA ILE A 301 19.83 -30.00 -11.59
C ILE A 301 20.47 -30.81 -12.73
N GLU A 302 20.47 -32.14 -12.59
CA GLU A 302 20.88 -33.07 -13.64
C GLU A 302 19.71 -33.45 -14.56
N LYS A 303 18.51 -33.64 -13.97
CA LYS A 303 17.28 -34.09 -14.65
C LYS A 303 16.04 -33.59 -13.91
N ILE A 304 14.95 -33.34 -14.65
CA ILE A 304 13.58 -33.20 -14.11
C ILE A 304 12.64 -34.18 -14.82
N GLU A 305 11.59 -34.63 -14.15
CA GLU A 305 10.57 -35.53 -14.72
C GLU A 305 9.17 -35.19 -14.18
N ILE A 306 8.19 -34.98 -15.09
CA ILE A 306 6.78 -34.88 -14.70
C ILE A 306 6.26 -36.30 -14.40
N GLN A 307 5.75 -36.52 -13.19
CA GLN A 307 5.33 -37.83 -12.69
C GLN A 307 4.07 -38.36 -13.41
N GLN A 308 3.17 -37.46 -13.79
CA GLN A 308 1.99 -37.77 -14.58
C GLN A 308 2.30 -37.73 -16.08
N GLN A 309 2.05 -38.84 -16.77
CA GLN A 309 2.23 -39.00 -18.22
C GLN A 309 0.90 -39.42 -18.88
N ASP A 310 0.75 -39.13 -20.18
CA ASP A 310 -0.44 -39.45 -21.00
C ASP A 310 -1.78 -39.08 -20.35
N ILE A 311 -1.86 -37.83 -19.87
CA ILE A 311 -2.93 -37.32 -19.01
C ILE A 311 -4.23 -37.20 -19.79
N ILE A 312 -5.31 -37.78 -19.27
CA ILE A 312 -6.68 -37.59 -19.78
C ILE A 312 -7.47 -36.73 -18.78
N LEU A 313 -8.06 -35.63 -19.27
CA LEU A 313 -8.91 -34.72 -18.48
C LEU A 313 -10.27 -34.54 -19.16
N GLU A 314 -11.36 -34.58 -18.39
CA GLU A 314 -12.65 -34.09 -18.88
C GLU A 314 -12.64 -32.56 -18.94
N GLN A 315 -13.49 -31.97 -19.79
CA GLN A 315 -13.64 -30.53 -19.88
C GLN A 315 -14.10 -29.92 -18.54
N GLY A 316 -13.35 -28.92 -18.06
CA GLY A 316 -13.57 -28.26 -16.77
C GLY A 316 -12.88 -28.92 -15.58
N ASP A 317 -12.27 -30.10 -15.74
CA ASP A 317 -11.54 -30.77 -14.67
C ASP A 317 -10.06 -30.36 -14.64
N SER A 318 -9.43 -30.48 -13.46
CA SER A 318 -8.05 -30.04 -13.22
C SER A 318 -7.26 -31.01 -12.34
N ILE A 319 -5.95 -31.12 -12.58
CA ILE A 319 -4.99 -31.95 -11.82
C ILE A 319 -3.73 -31.15 -11.49
N ASP A 320 -3.23 -31.30 -10.26
CA ASP A 320 -1.95 -30.72 -9.84
C ASP A 320 -0.79 -31.63 -10.27
N LEU A 321 0.06 -31.14 -11.16
CA LEU A 321 1.21 -31.87 -11.68
C LEU A 321 2.35 -31.93 -10.65
N LYS A 322 3.14 -33.01 -10.68
CA LYS A 322 4.27 -33.21 -9.78
C LYS A 322 5.54 -33.43 -10.59
N VAL A 323 6.64 -32.82 -10.16
CA VAL A 323 7.96 -32.96 -10.77
C VAL A 323 8.93 -33.60 -9.78
N THR A 324 9.60 -34.65 -10.23
CA THR A 324 10.80 -35.17 -9.56
C THR A 324 12.01 -34.38 -10.07
N VAL A 325 12.86 -33.91 -9.17
CA VAL A 325 14.10 -33.18 -9.49
C VAL A 325 15.29 -34.01 -9.01
N THR A 326 16.25 -34.26 -9.90
CA THR A 326 17.43 -35.08 -9.63
C THR A 326 18.71 -34.23 -9.80
N PRO A 327 19.65 -34.26 -8.85
CA PRO A 327 19.56 -34.96 -7.55
C PRO A 327 18.63 -34.22 -6.58
N GLU A 328 18.13 -34.92 -5.55
CA GLU A 328 17.17 -34.35 -4.59
C GLU A 328 17.75 -33.16 -3.79
N ASN A 329 19.08 -33.10 -3.64
CA ASN A 329 19.80 -31.99 -3.01
C ASN A 329 20.22 -30.87 -3.98
N ALA A 330 19.71 -30.84 -5.22
CA ALA A 330 19.91 -29.70 -6.12
C ALA A 330 19.50 -28.38 -5.45
N THR A 331 20.29 -27.31 -5.64
CA THR A 331 20.17 -26.07 -4.86
C THR A 331 18.87 -25.31 -5.16
N TYR A 332 18.44 -25.30 -6.42
CA TYR A 332 17.27 -24.53 -6.87
C TYR A 332 16.28 -25.45 -7.58
N LYS A 333 15.23 -25.88 -6.85
CA LYS A 333 14.28 -26.92 -7.31
C LYS A 333 12.93 -26.39 -7.82
N GLU A 334 12.83 -25.08 -8.05
CA GLU A 334 11.64 -24.47 -8.62
C GLU A 334 11.49 -24.80 -10.12
N ILE A 335 10.23 -24.85 -10.57
CA ILE A 335 9.84 -25.25 -11.93
C ILE A 335 8.99 -24.15 -12.56
N GLU A 336 9.34 -23.76 -13.78
CA GLU A 336 8.57 -22.90 -14.67
C GLU A 336 7.66 -23.77 -15.54
N TRP A 337 6.35 -23.51 -15.50
CA TRP A 337 5.34 -24.26 -16.25
C TRP A 337 4.92 -23.51 -17.51
N SER A 338 4.75 -24.25 -18.60
CA SER A 338 4.32 -23.73 -19.90
C SER A 338 3.64 -24.81 -20.75
N GLU A 339 3.11 -24.42 -21.90
CA GLU A 339 2.21 -25.23 -22.73
C GLU A 339 2.55 -25.09 -24.22
N GLU A 340 2.65 -26.21 -24.95
CA GLU A 340 2.88 -26.20 -26.40
C GLU A 340 1.53 -26.22 -27.13
N LYS A 341 1.26 -25.19 -27.95
CA LYS A 341 -0.03 -25.02 -28.65
C LYS A 341 0.14 -25.01 -30.17
N GLU A 342 -0.58 -25.91 -30.85
CA GLU A 342 -0.94 -25.73 -32.25
C GLU A 342 -2.13 -24.75 -32.35
N SER A 343 -1.95 -23.65 -33.09
CA SER A 343 -2.84 -22.50 -33.06
C SER A 343 -4.00 -22.57 -34.07
N ALA A 344 -5.03 -23.37 -33.77
CA ALA A 344 -6.27 -23.42 -34.53
C ALA A 344 -7.53 -23.45 -33.64
N TRP A 345 -8.51 -22.60 -33.96
CA TRP A 345 -9.67 -22.27 -33.10
C TRP A 345 -10.67 -23.42 -32.88
N TRP A 346 -10.50 -24.56 -33.55
CA TRP A 346 -11.36 -25.75 -33.46
C TRP A 346 -10.72 -26.95 -32.75
N LEU A 347 -9.48 -26.82 -32.26
CA LEU A 347 -8.75 -27.91 -31.59
C LEU A 347 -9.10 -28.00 -30.08
N PRO A 348 -8.78 -29.12 -29.40
CA PRO A 348 -8.82 -29.19 -27.95
C PRO A 348 -7.81 -28.21 -27.33
N GLU A 349 -8.08 -27.73 -26.12
CA GLU A 349 -7.23 -26.78 -25.39
C GLU A 349 -7.13 -27.17 -23.91
N HIS A 350 -5.93 -27.03 -23.35
CA HIS A 350 -5.68 -27.02 -21.91
C HIS A 350 -5.14 -25.66 -21.47
N TYR A 351 -4.95 -25.49 -20.17
CA TYR A 351 -4.16 -24.44 -19.54
C TYR A 351 -3.35 -25.03 -18.39
N VAL A 352 -2.11 -24.57 -18.18
CA VAL A 352 -1.32 -24.84 -16.96
C VAL A 352 -0.99 -23.53 -16.25
N ASP A 353 -1.23 -23.47 -14.94
CA ASP A 353 -0.89 -22.30 -14.14
C ASP A 353 0.60 -22.30 -13.69
N PRO A 354 1.13 -21.18 -13.16
CA PRO A 354 2.53 -21.10 -12.70
C PRO A 354 2.91 -22.05 -11.56
N TYR A 355 1.95 -22.75 -10.94
CA TYR A 355 2.17 -23.71 -9.87
C TYR A 355 2.09 -25.16 -10.35
N GLY A 356 1.76 -25.38 -11.63
CA GLY A 356 1.65 -26.71 -12.23
C GLY A 356 0.24 -27.29 -12.22
N LYS A 357 -0.80 -26.47 -11.98
CA LYS A 357 -2.18 -26.93 -12.05
C LYS A 357 -2.67 -26.94 -13.50
N LEU A 358 -2.82 -28.13 -14.05
CA LEU A 358 -3.28 -28.39 -15.40
C LEU A 358 -4.82 -28.48 -15.43
N THR A 359 -5.48 -27.76 -16.34
CA THR A 359 -6.95 -27.72 -16.48
C THR A 359 -7.38 -27.96 -17.93
N GLY A 360 -8.39 -28.80 -18.15
CA GLY A 360 -8.98 -29.04 -19.48
C GLY A 360 -9.95 -27.92 -19.88
N HIS A 361 -9.57 -27.04 -20.81
CA HIS A 361 -10.36 -25.85 -21.16
C HIS A 361 -11.47 -26.14 -22.18
N ARG A 362 -11.11 -26.71 -23.34
CA ARG A 362 -12.04 -26.91 -24.47
C ARG A 362 -11.81 -28.25 -25.16
N THR A 363 -12.88 -28.88 -25.62
CA THR A 363 -12.82 -30.00 -26.57
C THR A 363 -12.94 -29.51 -28.00
N GLY A 364 -12.11 -30.03 -28.90
CA GLY A 364 -12.17 -29.74 -30.34
C GLY A 364 -12.67 -30.91 -31.17
N LEU A 365 -12.77 -30.70 -32.48
CA LEU A 365 -13.07 -31.76 -33.46
C LEU A 365 -11.80 -32.55 -33.80
N GLY A 366 -11.37 -33.42 -32.88
CA GLY A 366 -10.24 -34.32 -33.06
C GLY A 366 -9.57 -34.74 -31.76
N THR A 367 -8.56 -35.62 -31.84
CA THR A 367 -7.56 -35.82 -30.78
C THR A 367 -6.28 -35.13 -31.22
N VAL A 368 -5.75 -34.23 -30.40
CA VAL A 368 -4.46 -33.54 -30.60
C VAL A 368 -3.56 -33.90 -29.43
N ASN A 369 -2.27 -34.10 -29.72
CA ASN A 369 -1.23 -34.38 -28.73
C ASN A 369 -0.73 -33.05 -28.15
N LEU A 370 -1.53 -32.45 -27.25
CA LEU A 370 -1.13 -31.23 -26.54
C LEU A 370 -0.07 -31.58 -25.50
N LYS A 371 0.90 -30.69 -25.27
CA LYS A 371 1.96 -30.90 -24.27
C LYS A 371 1.92 -29.86 -23.17
N VAL A 372 2.05 -30.32 -21.93
CA VAL A 372 2.53 -29.49 -20.82
C VAL A 372 4.05 -29.63 -20.71
N ILE A 373 4.73 -28.51 -20.45
CA ILE A 373 6.19 -28.40 -20.36
C ILE A 373 6.55 -27.88 -18.97
N ALA A 374 7.35 -28.67 -18.24
CA ALA A 374 8.06 -28.25 -17.05
C ALA A 374 9.50 -27.87 -17.42
N LYS A 375 9.99 -26.72 -16.95
CA LYS A 375 11.37 -26.28 -17.13
C LYS A 375 11.98 -25.92 -15.77
N SER A 376 13.25 -26.25 -15.53
CA SER A 376 13.95 -25.80 -14.31
C SER A 376 14.21 -24.29 -14.33
N VAL A 377 14.18 -23.62 -13.18
CA VAL A 377 14.47 -22.17 -13.08
C VAL A 377 15.91 -21.80 -13.49
N ASP A 378 16.85 -22.76 -13.42
CA ASP A 378 18.21 -22.63 -13.98
C ASP A 378 18.25 -22.66 -15.52
N GLY A 379 17.10 -22.84 -16.17
CA GLY A 379 16.94 -22.83 -17.62
C GLY A 379 17.45 -24.08 -18.32
N GLY A 380 18.15 -24.98 -17.63
CA GLY A 380 18.95 -26.05 -18.24
C GLY A 380 18.24 -27.37 -18.51
N LYS A 381 17.06 -27.62 -17.92
CA LYS A 381 16.34 -28.91 -18.01
C LYS A 381 14.88 -28.73 -18.35
N ILE A 382 14.35 -29.66 -19.14
CA ILE A 382 12.97 -29.69 -19.62
C ILE A 382 12.42 -31.10 -19.44
N ALA A 383 11.18 -31.21 -18.95
CA ALA A 383 10.35 -32.41 -19.03
C ALA A 383 9.02 -32.06 -19.70
N THR A 384 8.42 -33.03 -20.37
CA THR A 384 7.12 -32.88 -21.02
C THR A 384 6.17 -34.00 -20.62
N SER A 385 4.87 -33.76 -20.78
CA SER A 385 3.81 -34.76 -20.64
C SER A 385 2.71 -34.47 -21.66
N GLN A 386 2.13 -35.53 -22.23
CA GLN A 386 1.02 -35.43 -23.16
C GLN A 386 -0.30 -35.21 -22.40
N VAL A 387 -1.21 -34.42 -23.00
CA VAL A 387 -2.50 -34.06 -22.43
C VAL A 387 -3.61 -34.22 -23.48
N LYS A 388 -4.63 -35.00 -23.13
CA LYS A 388 -5.83 -35.26 -23.94
C LYS A 388 -7.09 -34.79 -23.22
N VAL A 389 -7.72 -33.75 -23.74
CA VAL A 389 -8.98 -33.22 -23.20
C VAL A 389 -10.18 -33.89 -23.88
N VAL A 390 -11.13 -34.39 -23.09
CA VAL A 390 -12.32 -35.14 -23.57
C VAL A 390 -13.64 -34.51 -23.09
N GLN A 391 -14.75 -34.85 -23.75
CA GLN A 391 -16.07 -34.29 -23.43
C GLN A 391 -16.64 -34.88 -22.14
N LYS A 392 -17.13 -34.01 -21.26
CA LYS A 392 -17.82 -34.36 -20.02
C LYS A 392 -19.29 -34.65 -20.35
N LYS A 393 -19.71 -35.91 -20.26
CA LYS A 393 -21.05 -36.36 -20.70
C LYS A 393 -22.12 -36.08 -19.65
N VAL A 394 -23.38 -35.90 -20.07
CA VAL A 394 -24.51 -35.86 -19.15
C VAL A 394 -24.76 -37.24 -18.54
N THR A 395 -24.73 -37.31 -17.20
CA THR A 395 -25.06 -38.51 -16.44
C THR A 395 -26.56 -38.57 -16.10
N GLY A 396 -27.22 -37.42 -15.91
CA GLY A 396 -28.66 -37.32 -15.69
C GLY A 396 -29.24 -35.92 -15.89
N ILE A 397 -30.57 -35.85 -15.87
CA ILE A 397 -31.36 -34.60 -15.88
C ILE A 397 -32.46 -34.72 -14.83
N SER A 398 -32.83 -33.61 -14.20
CA SER A 398 -34.01 -33.48 -13.34
C SER A 398 -34.89 -32.32 -13.80
N LEU A 399 -36.16 -32.33 -13.39
CA LEU A 399 -37.15 -31.33 -13.76
C LEU A 399 -37.91 -30.85 -12.51
N THR A 400 -38.13 -29.55 -12.38
CA THR A 400 -38.61 -28.92 -11.15
C THR A 400 -39.68 -27.84 -11.43
N PRO A 401 -40.81 -27.85 -10.70
CA PRO A 401 -41.23 -28.88 -9.73
C PRO A 401 -41.65 -30.19 -10.41
N GLU A 402 -41.58 -31.30 -9.67
CA GLU A 402 -42.02 -32.64 -10.14
C GLU A 402 -43.53 -32.71 -10.39
N LYS A 403 -44.32 -31.82 -9.78
CA LYS A 403 -45.76 -31.66 -10.03
C LYS A 403 -46.13 -30.18 -10.10
N VAL A 404 -47.10 -29.84 -10.96
CA VAL A 404 -47.66 -28.49 -11.11
C VAL A 404 -49.18 -28.55 -11.03
N THR A 405 -49.78 -27.50 -10.48
CA THR A 405 -51.22 -27.23 -10.60
C THR A 405 -51.41 -25.82 -11.15
N LEU A 406 -52.11 -25.72 -12.29
CA LEU A 406 -52.47 -24.47 -12.97
C LEU A 406 -53.99 -24.28 -12.93
N ASP A 407 -54.49 -23.06 -13.16
CA ASP A 407 -55.89 -22.86 -13.58
C ASP A 407 -55.97 -22.81 -15.12
N ILE A 408 -57.16 -22.92 -15.72
CA ILE A 408 -57.32 -22.80 -17.18
C ILE A 408 -56.89 -21.40 -17.65
N GLY A 409 -55.95 -21.35 -18.59
CA GLY A 409 -55.34 -20.12 -19.13
C GLY A 409 -54.02 -19.72 -18.47
N ASP A 410 -53.68 -20.26 -17.29
CA ASP A 410 -52.40 -19.98 -16.63
C ASP A 410 -51.20 -20.47 -17.46
N THR A 411 -50.06 -19.80 -17.28
CA THR A 411 -48.76 -20.25 -17.80
C THR A 411 -47.72 -20.35 -16.69
N GLN A 412 -46.83 -21.32 -16.79
CA GLN A 412 -45.71 -21.51 -15.87
C GLN A 412 -44.48 -22.01 -16.63
N LYS A 413 -43.29 -21.56 -16.23
CA LYS A 413 -42.02 -22.12 -16.72
C LYS A 413 -41.58 -23.26 -15.81
N LEU A 414 -41.22 -24.39 -16.41
CA LEU A 414 -40.52 -25.48 -15.72
C LEU A 414 -39.00 -25.27 -15.83
N ASN A 415 -38.29 -25.54 -14.73
CA ASN A 415 -36.84 -25.48 -14.70
C ASN A 415 -36.27 -26.90 -14.73
N TYR A 416 -35.19 -27.13 -15.48
CA TYR A 416 -34.47 -28.39 -15.47
C TYR A 416 -33.05 -28.19 -14.94
N THR A 417 -32.43 -29.23 -14.39
CA THR A 417 -30.99 -29.23 -14.09
C THR A 417 -30.33 -30.44 -14.72
N ILE A 418 -29.20 -30.21 -15.38
CA ILE A 418 -28.35 -31.26 -15.95
C ILE A 418 -27.26 -31.60 -14.95
N GLN A 419 -26.92 -32.89 -14.85
CA GLN A 419 -25.84 -33.40 -14.01
C GLN A 419 -24.80 -34.13 -14.88
N PRO A 420 -23.49 -33.84 -14.73
CA PRO A 420 -22.95 -32.69 -13.99
C PRO A 420 -23.32 -31.37 -14.66
N SER A 421 -23.42 -30.27 -13.91
CA SER A 421 -23.84 -28.96 -14.45
C SER A 421 -22.85 -28.34 -15.44
N ASN A 422 -21.62 -28.84 -15.49
CA ASN A 422 -20.57 -28.47 -16.45
C ASN A 422 -20.38 -29.50 -17.59
N ALA A 423 -21.39 -30.34 -17.88
CA ALA A 423 -21.34 -31.24 -19.04
C ALA A 423 -21.16 -30.47 -20.36
N SER A 424 -20.39 -31.03 -21.29
CA SER A 424 -19.98 -30.40 -22.56
C SER A 424 -21.13 -30.15 -23.55
N ASN A 425 -22.33 -30.69 -23.30
CA ASN A 425 -23.54 -30.40 -24.06
C ASN A 425 -24.74 -30.27 -23.10
N LEU A 426 -25.37 -29.10 -23.09
CA LEU A 426 -26.51 -28.77 -22.21
C LEU A 426 -27.84 -28.64 -22.98
N ALA A 427 -27.87 -29.02 -24.26
CA ALA A 427 -29.06 -28.91 -25.10
C ALA A 427 -30.13 -29.96 -24.73
N VAL A 428 -31.39 -29.53 -24.76
CA VAL A 428 -32.56 -30.35 -24.43
C VAL A 428 -33.71 -30.15 -25.42
N SER A 429 -34.63 -31.12 -25.47
CA SER A 429 -35.92 -31.04 -26.14
C SER A 429 -37.07 -31.30 -25.18
N TRP A 430 -38.28 -30.84 -25.53
CA TRP A 430 -39.47 -30.86 -24.67
C TRP A 430 -40.67 -31.51 -25.35
N SER A 431 -41.58 -32.10 -24.56
CA SER A 431 -42.85 -32.66 -25.05
C SER A 431 -43.93 -32.69 -23.96
N SER A 432 -45.20 -32.85 -24.38
CA SER A 432 -46.37 -33.04 -23.51
C SER A 432 -47.11 -34.32 -23.90
N THR A 433 -47.57 -35.11 -22.91
CA THR A 433 -48.37 -36.31 -23.17
C THR A 433 -49.83 -35.99 -23.54
N ASN A 434 -50.31 -34.77 -23.30
CA ASN A 434 -51.65 -34.34 -23.74
C ASN A 434 -51.71 -32.83 -24.00
N ASN A 435 -51.45 -32.45 -25.27
CA ASN A 435 -51.46 -31.07 -25.75
C ASN A 435 -52.84 -30.36 -25.71
N GLN A 436 -53.93 -31.07 -25.37
CA GLN A 436 -55.26 -30.48 -25.15
C GLN A 436 -55.49 -30.05 -23.70
N VAL A 437 -54.78 -30.67 -22.74
CA VAL A 437 -54.78 -30.25 -21.31
C VAL A 437 -53.66 -29.24 -21.05
N VAL A 438 -52.44 -29.54 -21.51
CA VAL A 438 -51.28 -28.64 -21.38
C VAL A 438 -50.36 -28.71 -22.60
N SER A 439 -50.01 -27.58 -23.18
CA SER A 439 -48.94 -27.49 -24.19
C SER A 439 -47.67 -26.89 -23.59
N ILE A 440 -46.51 -27.11 -24.22
CA ILE A 440 -45.23 -26.54 -23.80
C ILE A 440 -44.41 -26.01 -24.99
N THR A 441 -43.62 -24.96 -24.76
CA THR A 441 -42.67 -24.36 -25.71
C THR A 441 -41.28 -24.99 -25.63
N ASN A 442 -40.44 -24.76 -26.64
CA ASN A 442 -39.05 -25.23 -26.66
C ASN A 442 -38.16 -24.64 -25.55
N ASP A 443 -38.56 -23.53 -24.92
CA ASP A 443 -37.86 -22.92 -23.79
C ASP A 443 -38.41 -23.34 -22.41
N GLY A 444 -39.37 -24.26 -22.36
CA GLY A 444 -39.90 -24.85 -21.12
C GLY A 444 -41.12 -24.15 -20.50
N VAL A 445 -41.80 -23.26 -21.23
CA VAL A 445 -43.02 -22.58 -20.76
C VAL A 445 -44.25 -23.38 -21.16
N MET A 446 -45.03 -23.79 -20.16
CA MET A 446 -46.26 -24.57 -20.33
C MET A 446 -47.52 -23.73 -20.07
N THR A 447 -48.62 -24.09 -20.74
CA THR A 447 -49.92 -23.39 -20.70
C THR A 447 -51.06 -24.36 -20.43
N GLY A 448 -51.85 -24.13 -19.39
CA GLY A 448 -53.06 -24.90 -19.09
C GLY A 448 -54.22 -24.50 -20.01
N LYS A 449 -54.84 -25.48 -20.69
CA LYS A 449 -55.88 -25.25 -21.71
C LYS A 449 -57.27 -25.75 -21.34
N ALA A 450 -57.34 -26.86 -20.61
CA ALA A 450 -58.58 -27.50 -20.18
C ALA A 450 -58.32 -28.26 -18.88
N ALA A 451 -59.34 -28.36 -18.02
CA ALA A 451 -59.25 -29.10 -16.77
C ALA A 451 -58.90 -30.57 -17.01
N GLY A 452 -58.07 -31.15 -16.15
CA GLY A 452 -57.57 -32.53 -16.30
C GLY A 452 -56.09 -32.66 -15.95
N THR A 453 -55.47 -33.76 -16.36
CA THR A 453 -54.06 -34.07 -16.06
C THR A 453 -53.25 -34.47 -17.30
N ALA A 454 -51.94 -34.23 -17.23
CA ALA A 454 -50.97 -34.53 -18.29
C ALA A 454 -49.55 -34.64 -17.69
N LYS A 455 -48.55 -35.03 -18.50
CA LYS A 455 -47.13 -34.93 -18.12
C LYS A 455 -46.34 -34.12 -19.14
N ILE A 456 -45.43 -33.29 -18.66
CA ILE A 456 -44.34 -32.73 -19.46
C ILE A 456 -43.12 -33.65 -19.34
N ILE A 457 -42.36 -33.80 -20.43
CA ILE A 457 -41.09 -34.53 -20.46
C ILE A 457 -40.00 -33.64 -21.10
N VAL A 458 -38.82 -33.61 -20.49
CA VAL A 458 -37.58 -33.00 -21.03
C VAL A 458 -36.55 -34.10 -21.33
N THR A 459 -35.78 -33.96 -22.41
CA THR A 459 -34.81 -34.96 -22.90
C THR A 459 -33.48 -34.32 -23.28
N THR A 460 -32.32 -34.88 -22.90
CA THR A 460 -31.00 -34.34 -23.28
C THR A 460 -30.52 -34.81 -24.65
N SER A 461 -29.89 -33.91 -25.41
CA SER A 461 -29.48 -34.17 -26.81
C SER A 461 -28.24 -35.05 -26.97
N ASP A 462 -27.48 -35.31 -25.90
CA ASP A 462 -26.20 -36.04 -25.93
C ASP A 462 -26.30 -37.52 -25.52
N GLY A 463 -27.41 -37.91 -24.89
CA GLY A 463 -27.54 -39.23 -24.26
C GLY A 463 -28.97 -39.70 -23.97
N ASN A 464 -30.00 -39.02 -24.49
CA ASN A 464 -31.42 -39.35 -24.31
C ASN A 464 -31.85 -39.52 -22.83
N LYS A 465 -31.21 -38.78 -21.90
CA LYS A 465 -31.60 -38.75 -20.49
C LYS A 465 -32.91 -37.97 -20.36
N THR A 466 -33.87 -38.47 -19.60
CA THR A 466 -35.21 -37.87 -19.49
C THR A 466 -35.61 -37.56 -18.04
N ALA A 467 -36.44 -36.53 -17.89
CA ALA A 467 -37.15 -36.22 -16.64
C ALA A 467 -38.57 -35.71 -16.96
N SER A 468 -39.51 -35.85 -16.02
CA SER A 468 -40.92 -35.51 -16.25
C SER A 468 -41.59 -34.81 -15.07
N SER A 469 -42.58 -33.96 -15.34
CA SER A 469 -43.41 -33.26 -14.35
C SER A 469 -44.89 -33.58 -14.56
N GLU A 470 -45.63 -33.86 -13.49
CA GLU A 470 -47.06 -34.18 -13.53
C GLU A 470 -47.91 -32.92 -13.38
N ILE A 471 -48.72 -32.61 -14.39
CA ILE A 471 -49.49 -31.37 -14.47
C ILE A 471 -50.96 -31.65 -14.21
N THR A 472 -51.59 -30.83 -13.36
CA THR A 472 -53.04 -30.76 -13.15
C THR A 472 -53.55 -29.37 -13.52
N VAL A 473 -54.74 -29.27 -14.11
CA VAL A 473 -55.40 -28.00 -14.48
C VAL A 473 -56.77 -27.90 -13.80
N ASN A 474 -57.02 -26.77 -13.13
CA ASN A 474 -58.11 -26.49 -12.21
C ASN A 474 -59.13 -25.44 -12.72
N GLU A 475 -60.23 -25.32 -11.97
CA GLU A 475 -61.27 -24.28 -12.09
C GLU A 475 -61.02 -23.09 -11.11
N PRO A 476 -61.65 -21.90 -11.29
CA PRO A 476 -61.04 -20.60 -10.92
C PRO A 476 -61.20 -20.11 -9.46
N ARG A 477 -60.49 -19.00 -9.16
CA ARG A 477 -60.05 -18.55 -7.81
C ARG A 477 -60.77 -17.32 -7.19
N VAL A 478 -60.50 -17.09 -5.90
CA VAL A 478 -60.91 -15.89 -5.12
C VAL A 478 -59.79 -14.83 -5.10
N PRO A 479 -60.04 -13.58 -5.57
CA PRO A 479 -59.01 -12.55 -5.80
C PRO A 479 -58.68 -11.68 -4.57
N VAL A 480 -57.63 -10.86 -4.70
CA VAL A 480 -57.19 -9.85 -3.72
C VAL A 480 -57.93 -8.52 -3.92
N THR A 481 -58.36 -7.87 -2.84
CA THR A 481 -59.03 -6.56 -2.88
C THR A 481 -58.15 -5.38 -2.46
N GLY A 482 -57.12 -5.59 -1.64
CA GLY A 482 -56.20 -4.53 -1.18
C GLY A 482 -54.91 -5.02 -0.52
N ILE A 483 -53.95 -4.11 -0.34
CA ILE A 483 -52.65 -4.33 0.30
C ILE A 483 -52.23 -3.08 1.10
N SER A 484 -51.45 -3.24 2.17
CA SER A 484 -50.81 -2.15 2.93
C SER A 484 -49.35 -2.50 3.29
N VAL A 485 -48.56 -1.49 3.65
CA VAL A 485 -47.15 -1.62 4.10
C VAL A 485 -46.97 -0.87 5.42
N THR A 486 -46.07 -1.36 6.28
CA THR A 486 -45.70 -0.67 7.54
C THR A 486 -44.20 -0.84 7.82
N PRO A 487 -43.48 0.21 8.28
CA PRO A 487 -43.92 1.61 8.38
C PRO A 487 -44.10 2.30 7.01
N GLU A 488 -44.96 3.32 6.94
CA GLU A 488 -45.20 4.11 5.71
C GLU A 488 -44.05 5.09 5.39
N ASN A 489 -43.30 5.52 6.40
CA ASN A 489 -42.16 6.43 6.26
C ASN A 489 -41.06 6.01 7.25
N LYS A 490 -39.79 6.06 6.83
CA LYS A 490 -38.62 5.70 7.66
C LYS A 490 -37.40 6.55 7.26
N GLU A 491 -36.58 6.92 8.24
CA GLU A 491 -35.22 7.45 8.00
C GLU A 491 -34.19 6.39 8.41
N LEU A 492 -33.11 6.26 7.64
CA LEU A 492 -32.00 5.29 7.82
C LEU A 492 -30.66 5.96 7.52
N PHE A 493 -29.57 5.50 8.14
CA PHE A 493 -28.20 5.85 7.75
C PHE A 493 -27.68 4.93 6.63
N VAL A 494 -26.72 5.41 5.82
CA VAL A 494 -26.06 4.60 4.78
C VAL A 494 -25.42 3.34 5.39
N GLY A 495 -25.84 2.16 4.92
CA GLY A 495 -25.42 0.84 5.42
C GLY A 495 -26.39 0.18 6.41
N GLU A 496 -27.41 0.89 6.91
CA GLU A 496 -28.44 0.31 7.78
C GLU A 496 -29.48 -0.55 7.02
N LYS A 497 -30.28 -1.29 7.79
CA LYS A 497 -31.32 -2.20 7.30
C LYS A 497 -32.60 -2.08 8.12
N GLU A 498 -33.74 -2.30 7.46
CA GLU A 498 -35.09 -2.27 8.05
C GLU A 498 -35.97 -3.30 7.34
N THR A 499 -36.72 -4.12 8.07
CA THR A 499 -37.71 -5.05 7.45
C THR A 499 -39.08 -4.39 7.40
N LEU A 500 -39.60 -4.15 6.21
CA LEU A 500 -40.97 -3.68 5.99
C LEU A 500 -41.96 -4.84 5.99
N LYS A 501 -43.14 -4.65 6.61
CA LYS A 501 -44.22 -5.66 6.61
C LYS A 501 -45.31 -5.26 5.62
N ALA A 502 -45.62 -6.14 4.67
CA ALA A 502 -46.82 -6.05 3.83
C ALA A 502 -47.99 -6.86 4.44
N THR A 503 -49.23 -6.40 4.24
CA THR A 503 -50.46 -7.10 4.65
C THR A 503 -51.48 -7.09 3.50
N VAL A 504 -52.10 -8.24 3.20
CA VAL A 504 -52.99 -8.44 2.03
C VAL A 504 -54.43 -8.73 2.49
N THR A 505 -55.42 -8.22 1.77
CA THR A 505 -56.86 -8.36 2.07
C THR A 505 -57.67 -8.80 0.85
N PRO A 506 -58.72 -9.64 1.00
CA PRO A 506 -59.18 -10.25 2.25
C PRO A 506 -58.26 -11.39 2.71
N GLU A 507 -58.38 -11.80 3.98
CA GLU A 507 -57.52 -12.86 4.54
C GLU A 507 -57.78 -14.25 3.94
N ASN A 508 -58.90 -14.47 3.23
CA ASN A 508 -59.17 -15.70 2.48
C ASN A 508 -58.80 -15.62 0.99
N ALA A 509 -58.09 -14.57 0.54
CA ALA A 509 -57.62 -14.49 -0.85
C ALA A 509 -56.71 -15.69 -1.19
N THR A 510 -57.00 -16.36 -2.32
CA THR A 510 -56.33 -17.62 -2.70
C THR A 510 -54.87 -17.44 -3.10
N ASN A 511 -54.44 -16.20 -3.38
CA ASN A 511 -53.04 -15.84 -3.52
C ASN A 511 -52.75 -14.60 -2.64
N LYS A 512 -51.82 -14.75 -1.69
CA LYS A 512 -51.40 -13.67 -0.76
C LYS A 512 -50.00 -13.13 -1.04
N LYS A 513 -49.32 -13.64 -2.08
CA LYS A 513 -47.91 -13.29 -2.32
C LYS A 513 -47.76 -11.82 -2.71
N VAL A 514 -46.66 -11.25 -2.25
CA VAL A 514 -46.25 -9.87 -2.50
C VAL A 514 -44.89 -9.87 -3.17
N LYS A 515 -44.72 -9.05 -4.19
CA LYS A 515 -43.44 -8.70 -4.82
C LYS A 515 -43.03 -7.33 -4.28
N TRP A 516 -41.74 -7.14 -4.04
CA TRP A 516 -41.18 -5.86 -3.61
C TRP A 516 -40.31 -5.24 -4.70
N SER A 517 -40.25 -3.91 -4.75
CA SER A 517 -39.34 -3.17 -5.61
C SER A 517 -38.93 -1.83 -4.98
N SER A 518 -37.80 -1.27 -5.44
CA SER A 518 -37.35 0.07 -5.07
C SER A 518 -37.43 1.02 -6.25
N SER A 519 -37.86 2.26 -6.01
CA SER A 519 -37.83 3.33 -7.02
C SER A 519 -36.40 3.75 -7.39
N ASN A 520 -35.39 3.43 -6.58
CA ASN A 520 -33.98 3.66 -6.89
C ASN A 520 -33.06 2.74 -6.07
N GLU A 521 -32.63 1.64 -6.66
CA GLU A 521 -31.73 0.65 -6.03
C GLU A 521 -30.33 1.20 -5.71
N LYS A 522 -29.92 2.33 -6.32
CA LYS A 522 -28.67 3.02 -5.96
C LYS A 522 -28.78 3.80 -4.65
N ILE A 523 -30.01 4.06 -4.18
CA ILE A 523 -30.31 4.70 -2.89
C ILE A 523 -30.67 3.64 -1.86
N ALA A 524 -31.65 2.77 -2.16
CA ALA A 524 -32.07 1.68 -1.27
C ALA A 524 -32.46 0.43 -2.07
N THR A 525 -31.98 -0.75 -1.68
CA THR A 525 -32.45 -2.05 -2.21
C THR A 525 -33.48 -2.67 -1.26
N VAL A 526 -34.25 -3.65 -1.73
CA VAL A 526 -35.23 -4.41 -0.92
C VAL A 526 -35.24 -5.89 -1.33
N THR A 527 -35.37 -6.81 -0.36
CA THR A 527 -35.49 -8.25 -0.63
C THR A 527 -36.93 -8.68 -0.99
N ASP A 528 -37.08 -9.93 -1.43
CA ASP A 528 -38.37 -10.63 -1.58
C ASP A 528 -39.21 -10.67 -0.29
N LYS A 529 -38.58 -10.49 0.87
CA LYS A 529 -39.21 -10.47 2.20
C LYS A 529 -39.54 -9.07 2.72
N GLY A 530 -39.12 -8.01 2.02
CA GLY A 530 -39.27 -6.63 2.46
C GLY A 530 -38.09 -6.09 3.27
N ASP A 531 -36.95 -6.79 3.33
CA ASP A 531 -35.75 -6.28 4.01
C ASP A 531 -35.07 -5.22 3.15
N VAL A 532 -35.21 -3.96 3.55
CA VAL A 532 -34.57 -2.80 2.93
C VAL A 532 -33.11 -2.71 3.39
N THR A 533 -32.20 -2.38 2.47
CA THR A 533 -30.81 -2.00 2.80
C THR A 533 -30.49 -0.63 2.22
N ALA A 534 -29.94 0.26 3.05
CA ALA A 534 -29.57 1.61 2.67
C ALA A 534 -28.20 1.64 1.96
N ILE A 535 -28.16 2.13 0.71
CA ILE A 535 -26.99 2.10 -0.18
C ILE A 535 -26.34 3.48 -0.31
N ALA A 536 -27.13 4.54 -0.47
CA ALA A 536 -26.61 5.91 -0.62
C ALA A 536 -27.61 6.97 -0.13
N GLN A 537 -27.10 8.16 0.20
CA GLN A 537 -27.90 9.32 0.62
C GLN A 537 -28.95 9.70 -0.44
N GLY A 538 -30.17 9.99 -0.01
CA GLY A 538 -31.28 10.43 -0.86
C GLY A 538 -32.64 9.93 -0.37
N THR A 539 -33.60 9.77 -1.29
CA THR A 539 -34.92 9.20 -1.00
C THR A 539 -35.29 8.12 -2.00
N ALA A 540 -35.77 6.98 -1.50
CA ALA A 540 -36.33 5.90 -2.30
C ALA A 540 -37.75 5.57 -1.83
N THR A 541 -38.63 5.21 -2.76
CA THR A 541 -39.95 4.66 -2.45
C THR A 541 -39.89 3.15 -2.66
N ILE A 542 -40.11 2.40 -1.58
CA ILE A 542 -40.19 0.95 -1.62
C ILE A 542 -41.65 0.56 -1.83
N THR A 543 -41.93 -0.25 -2.84
CA THR A 543 -43.29 -0.63 -3.24
C THR A 543 -43.51 -2.11 -2.99
N ALA A 544 -44.59 -2.43 -2.27
CA ALA A 544 -45.18 -3.76 -2.25
C ALA A 544 -46.28 -3.82 -3.32
N ILE A 545 -46.28 -4.86 -4.15
CA ILE A 545 -47.32 -5.13 -5.14
C ILE A 545 -47.76 -6.59 -5.05
N THR A 546 -49.05 -6.87 -5.24
CA THR A 546 -49.58 -8.24 -5.26
C THR A 546 -48.99 -9.04 -6.43
N GLU A 547 -48.91 -10.38 -6.32
CA GLU A 547 -48.31 -11.21 -7.39
C GLU A 547 -49.02 -11.03 -8.75
N ASP A 548 -50.33 -10.74 -8.74
CA ASP A 548 -51.18 -10.44 -9.91
C ASP A 548 -51.04 -9.00 -10.46
N GLY A 549 -50.28 -8.13 -9.79
CA GLY A 549 -50.04 -6.74 -10.18
C GLY A 549 -51.20 -5.76 -9.89
N GLN A 550 -52.34 -6.20 -9.36
CA GLN A 550 -53.55 -5.37 -9.31
C GLN A 550 -53.63 -4.41 -8.10
N LYS A 551 -52.84 -4.61 -7.05
CA LYS A 551 -52.85 -3.77 -5.83
C LYS A 551 -51.42 -3.47 -5.39
N SER A 552 -51.15 -2.22 -5.04
CA SER A 552 -49.87 -1.79 -4.51
C SER A 552 -50.00 -0.87 -3.29
N ALA A 553 -48.95 -0.85 -2.46
CA ALA A 553 -48.77 0.04 -1.32
C ALA A 553 -47.29 0.41 -1.20
N ILE A 554 -46.97 1.55 -0.59
CA ILE A 554 -45.63 2.12 -0.58
C ILE A 554 -45.12 2.46 0.82
N SER A 555 -43.79 2.47 0.97
CA SER A 555 -43.07 3.08 2.09
C SER A 555 -42.04 4.07 1.56
N LYS A 556 -41.92 5.25 2.16
CA LYS A 556 -40.95 6.28 1.81
C LYS A 556 -39.73 6.17 2.72
N ILE A 557 -38.60 5.80 2.14
CA ILE A 557 -37.32 5.67 2.85
C ILE A 557 -36.47 6.89 2.53
N LYS A 558 -36.16 7.71 3.54
CA LYS A 558 -35.10 8.71 3.46
C LYS A 558 -33.80 8.10 3.97
N ILE A 559 -32.72 8.27 3.23
CA ILE A 559 -31.39 7.84 3.65
C ILE A 559 -30.50 9.07 3.84
N VAL A 560 -29.94 9.19 5.03
CA VAL A 560 -28.97 10.21 5.40
C VAL A 560 -27.55 9.63 5.39
N ASP A 561 -26.57 10.45 5.05
CA ASP A 561 -25.15 10.09 5.18
C ASP A 561 -24.83 9.83 6.67
N ASN A 562 -23.82 9.01 6.98
CA ASN A 562 -23.47 8.60 8.35
C ASN A 562 -23.10 9.79 9.29
N ILE A 563 -22.95 10.98 8.72
CA ILE A 563 -22.70 12.23 9.41
C ILE A 563 -23.96 12.97 9.91
N GLY A 564 -25.17 12.48 9.58
CA GLY A 564 -26.46 12.97 10.12
C GLY A 564 -26.89 14.38 9.70
N ILE A 565 -26.20 14.99 8.74
CA ILE A 565 -26.47 16.36 8.23
C ILE A 565 -26.41 16.33 6.71
N GLU A 566 -27.32 17.06 6.06
CA GLU A 566 -27.31 17.21 4.60
C GLU A 566 -26.21 18.19 4.17
N TRP A 567 -25.40 17.79 3.18
CA TRP A 567 -24.25 18.55 2.71
C TRP A 567 -24.07 18.49 1.19
N THR A 568 -23.51 19.55 0.62
CA THR A 568 -23.22 19.70 -0.82
C THR A 568 -21.73 19.98 -1.05
N TRP A 569 -21.25 19.73 -2.28
CA TRP A 569 -19.85 19.90 -2.67
C TRP A 569 -19.76 20.72 -3.96
N ASP A 570 -18.98 21.79 -3.93
CA ASP A 570 -18.54 22.52 -5.11
C ASP A 570 -17.11 22.09 -5.48
N GLU A 571 -17.01 21.40 -6.61
CA GLU A 571 -15.76 20.87 -7.13
C GLU A 571 -14.81 21.94 -7.71
N ALA A 572 -15.31 23.14 -8.01
CA ALA A 572 -14.53 24.25 -8.54
C ALA A 572 -13.84 25.04 -7.42
N SER A 573 -14.57 25.41 -6.36
CA SER A 573 -13.97 26.08 -5.19
C SER A 573 -13.39 25.14 -4.13
N GLN A 574 -13.61 23.83 -4.26
CA GLN A 574 -13.27 22.81 -3.25
C GLN A 574 -13.96 23.06 -1.89
N THR A 575 -15.22 23.51 -1.95
CA THR A 575 -16.05 23.88 -0.79
C THR A 575 -17.07 22.80 -0.46
N ILE A 576 -17.19 22.45 0.82
CA ILE A 576 -18.36 21.73 1.36
C ILE A 576 -19.30 22.72 2.08
N THR A 577 -20.60 22.61 1.82
CA THR A 577 -21.63 23.38 2.53
C THR A 577 -22.58 22.45 3.28
N PHE A 578 -22.74 22.66 4.58
CA PHE A 578 -23.70 21.96 5.44
C PHE A 578 -25.00 22.77 5.58
N GLY A 579 -26.14 22.07 5.51
CA GLY A 579 -27.45 22.59 5.92
C GLY A 579 -27.66 22.51 7.44
N ALA A 580 -28.90 22.72 7.90
CA ALA A 580 -29.26 22.45 9.29
C ALA A 580 -29.24 20.94 9.59
N GLY A 581 -28.99 20.59 10.86
CA GLY A 581 -29.03 19.19 11.31
C GLY A 581 -28.33 18.96 12.64
N LYS A 582 -28.00 17.70 12.92
CA LYS A 582 -27.25 17.29 14.11
C LYS A 582 -26.21 16.23 13.75
N PHE A 583 -24.95 16.44 14.14
CA PHE A 583 -23.94 15.37 14.11
C PHE A 583 -24.35 14.26 15.11
N PRO A 584 -24.38 12.98 14.70
CA PRO A 584 -24.93 11.90 15.53
C PRO A 584 -23.95 11.51 16.64
N ASP A 585 -24.49 11.06 17.78
CA ASP A 585 -23.71 10.57 18.92
C ASP A 585 -23.13 9.18 18.62
N GLN A 586 -22.03 9.16 17.87
CA GLN A 586 -21.31 7.97 17.41
C GLN A 586 -19.82 8.06 17.78
N PRO A 587 -19.04 6.95 17.66
CA PRO A 587 -17.58 7.01 17.76
C PRO A 587 -16.99 8.01 16.76
N TYR A 588 -16.06 8.85 17.20
CA TYR A 588 -15.54 9.99 16.42
C TYR A 588 -15.01 9.64 15.02
N TRP A 589 -14.46 8.43 14.86
CA TRP A 589 -13.99 7.92 13.57
C TRP A 589 -15.11 7.77 12.52
N ARG A 590 -16.39 7.84 12.90
CA ARG A 590 -17.58 7.81 12.01
C ARG A 590 -18.09 9.19 11.54
N TYR A 591 -17.60 10.29 12.10
CA TYR A 591 -18.03 11.64 11.70
C TYR A 591 -16.88 12.60 11.35
N ASN A 592 -15.61 12.22 11.56
CA ASN A 592 -14.46 13.03 11.15
C ASN A 592 -14.52 13.32 9.63
N ILE A 593 -14.47 14.59 9.24
CA ILE A 593 -14.67 15.03 7.85
C ILE A 593 -13.60 14.42 6.92
N GLN A 594 -12.37 14.24 7.40
CA GLN A 594 -11.25 13.73 6.59
C GLN A 594 -11.44 12.24 6.22
N THR A 595 -11.86 11.39 7.15
CA THR A 595 -12.09 9.95 6.91
C THR A 595 -13.45 9.65 6.32
N HIS A 596 -14.46 10.49 6.56
CA HIS A 596 -15.85 10.21 6.13
C HIS A 596 -16.30 10.99 4.90
N ILE A 597 -15.73 12.16 4.61
CA ILE A 597 -16.12 12.98 3.45
C ILE A 597 -14.98 13.12 2.46
N GLU A 598 -13.79 13.54 2.90
CA GLU A 598 -12.64 13.76 2.01
C GLU A 598 -12.12 12.46 1.38
N SER A 599 -12.47 11.31 1.95
CA SER A 599 -12.23 9.97 1.40
C SER A 599 -13.22 9.55 0.31
N GLN A 600 -14.39 10.19 0.19
CA GLN A 600 -15.45 9.71 -0.69
C GLN A 600 -15.07 9.90 -2.16
N SER A 601 -15.28 8.86 -2.97
CA SER A 601 -14.96 8.85 -4.41
C SER A 601 -15.64 9.99 -5.20
N ARG A 602 -16.79 10.52 -4.73
CA ARG A 602 -17.45 11.71 -5.32
C ARG A 602 -16.59 12.98 -5.31
N LEU A 603 -15.59 13.09 -4.43
CA LEU A 603 -14.64 14.22 -4.41
C LEU A 603 -13.49 14.05 -5.43
N LYS A 604 -13.39 12.91 -6.14
CA LYS A 604 -12.38 12.63 -7.18
C LYS A 604 -10.92 12.83 -6.70
N GLY A 605 -10.67 12.58 -5.42
CA GLY A 605 -9.36 12.80 -4.78
C GLY A 605 -9.03 14.26 -4.46
N LYS A 606 -9.90 15.23 -4.77
CA LYS A 606 -9.73 16.63 -4.34
C LYS A 606 -9.89 16.74 -2.83
N LYS A 607 -9.09 17.64 -2.25
CA LYS A 607 -9.08 17.96 -0.82
C LYS A 607 -10.04 19.10 -0.49
N ILE A 608 -10.52 19.17 0.75
CA ILE A 608 -11.45 20.22 1.17
C ILE A 608 -10.66 21.50 1.51
N LYS A 609 -10.96 22.61 0.84
CA LYS A 609 -10.37 23.92 1.13
C LYS A 609 -11.23 24.81 2.00
N LYS A 610 -12.55 24.64 1.93
CA LYS A 610 -13.49 25.51 2.62
C LYS A 610 -14.67 24.71 3.17
N ILE A 611 -15.09 25.06 4.38
CA ILE A 611 -16.33 24.56 4.99
C ILE A 611 -17.27 25.75 5.19
N ILE A 612 -18.54 25.60 4.84
CA ILE A 612 -19.60 26.57 5.11
C ILE A 612 -20.69 25.88 5.93
N PHE A 613 -21.04 26.44 7.09
CA PHE A 613 -22.31 26.14 7.76
C PHE A 613 -23.32 27.21 7.35
N SER A 614 -24.39 26.80 6.67
CA SER A 614 -25.40 27.72 6.13
C SER A 614 -26.57 27.99 7.10
N GLN A 615 -26.74 27.13 8.10
CA GLN A 615 -27.80 27.17 9.11
C GLN A 615 -27.28 26.58 10.43
N PRO A 616 -27.98 26.76 11.57
CA PRO A 616 -27.59 26.16 12.85
C PRO A 616 -27.44 24.63 12.78
N VAL A 617 -26.31 24.13 13.28
CA VAL A 617 -26.00 22.69 13.35
C VAL A 617 -25.66 22.32 14.79
N LYS A 618 -26.30 21.28 15.33
CA LYS A 618 -25.98 20.79 16.68
C LYS A 618 -24.88 19.75 16.65
N LEU A 619 -23.84 19.92 17.46
CA LEU A 619 -22.78 18.91 17.62
C LEU A 619 -23.25 17.73 18.50
N ALA A 620 -22.59 16.59 18.33
CA ALA A 620 -22.71 15.44 19.24
C ALA A 620 -22.10 15.75 20.62
N SER A 621 -22.32 14.86 21.59
CA SER A 621 -21.73 14.96 22.95
C SER A 621 -20.20 14.84 22.98
N SER A 622 -19.59 14.39 21.88
CA SER A 622 -18.17 14.56 21.58
C SER A 622 -18.04 15.21 20.20
N ALA A 623 -17.12 16.17 20.07
CA ALA A 623 -16.70 16.77 18.80
C ALA A 623 -15.27 16.35 18.43
N ARG A 624 -14.75 15.29 19.07
CA ARG A 624 -13.37 14.85 18.97
C ARG A 624 -12.93 14.68 17.52
N GLU A 625 -11.79 15.27 17.18
CA GLU A 625 -11.15 15.15 15.87
C GLU A 625 -12.04 15.54 14.67
N LEU A 626 -13.16 16.27 14.87
CA LEU A 626 -14.18 16.49 13.82
C LEU A 626 -13.60 17.00 12.49
N PHE A 627 -12.76 18.03 12.51
CA PHE A 627 -12.10 18.62 11.33
C PHE A 627 -10.59 18.28 11.26
N SER A 628 -10.15 17.26 12.01
CA SER A 628 -8.76 16.79 12.09
C SER A 628 -8.23 16.32 10.72
N LYS A 629 -6.97 16.66 10.44
CA LYS A 629 -6.16 16.26 9.27
C LYS A 629 -6.66 16.74 7.90
N LEU A 630 -7.52 17.75 7.85
CA LEU A 630 -7.88 18.42 6.60
C LEU A 630 -6.72 19.32 6.13
N LEU A 631 -5.73 18.71 5.46
CA LEU A 631 -4.44 19.33 5.13
C LEU A 631 -4.52 20.58 4.25
N GLU A 632 -5.59 20.70 3.46
CA GLU A 632 -5.83 21.81 2.53
C GLU A 632 -6.88 22.81 3.04
N LEU A 633 -7.46 22.63 4.23
CA LEU A 633 -8.52 23.50 4.74
C LEU A 633 -7.98 24.91 5.03
N GLU A 634 -8.49 25.91 4.34
CA GLU A 634 -8.08 27.32 4.44
C GLU A 634 -9.00 28.12 5.38
N SER A 635 -10.30 27.82 5.40
CA SER A 635 -11.31 28.59 6.18
C SER A 635 -12.58 27.80 6.54
N ILE A 636 -13.24 28.22 7.63
CA ILE A 636 -14.60 27.79 7.99
C ILE A 636 -15.50 29.00 8.18
N GLU A 637 -16.51 29.13 7.33
CA GLU A 637 -17.58 30.13 7.46
C GLU A 637 -18.79 29.54 8.22
N GLY A 638 -19.44 30.37 9.03
CA GLY A 638 -20.57 29.93 9.86
C GLY A 638 -20.17 29.05 11.05
N GLY A 639 -18.90 29.00 11.46
CA GLY A 639 -18.45 28.23 12.63
C GLY A 639 -19.18 28.61 13.94
N ASN A 640 -19.71 29.82 14.02
CA ASN A 640 -20.55 30.35 15.09
C ASN A 640 -22.02 29.86 15.05
N LEU A 641 -22.41 29.09 14.03
CA LEU A 641 -23.68 28.38 13.94
C LEU A 641 -23.60 26.94 14.49
N LEU A 642 -22.41 26.49 14.89
CA LEU A 642 -22.22 25.22 15.59
C LEU A 642 -22.68 25.35 17.05
N ASN A 643 -23.80 24.70 17.38
CA ASN A 643 -24.28 24.61 18.75
C ASN A 643 -23.50 23.54 19.52
N THR A 644 -22.65 23.99 20.44
CA THR A 644 -21.72 23.18 21.24
C THR A 644 -22.21 22.87 22.66
N SER A 645 -23.39 23.34 23.10
CA SER A 645 -23.80 23.32 24.52
C SER A 645 -23.96 21.93 25.16
N THR A 646 -23.92 20.86 24.35
CA THR A 646 -23.92 19.47 24.82
C THR A 646 -22.58 18.74 24.66
N VAL A 647 -21.54 19.41 24.15
CA VAL A 647 -20.22 18.82 23.87
C VAL A 647 -19.41 18.70 25.17
N LYS A 648 -18.84 17.53 25.40
CA LYS A 648 -17.96 17.23 26.55
C LYS A 648 -16.49 17.02 26.17
N ASP A 649 -16.23 16.63 24.93
CA ASP A 649 -14.91 16.27 24.42
C ASP A 649 -14.60 17.05 23.14
N MET A 650 -13.66 17.99 23.22
CA MET A 650 -13.15 18.81 22.10
C MET A 650 -11.68 18.48 21.78
N ARG A 651 -11.24 17.23 21.99
CA ARG A 651 -9.87 16.84 21.65
C ARG A 651 -9.62 16.91 20.15
N GLY A 652 -8.56 17.59 19.75
CA GLY A 652 -8.06 17.58 18.37
C GLY A 652 -9.02 18.08 17.29
N VAL A 653 -10.02 18.92 17.61
CA VAL A 653 -11.07 19.36 16.66
C VAL A 653 -10.51 19.85 15.32
N PHE A 654 -9.42 20.62 15.34
CA PHE A 654 -8.70 21.13 14.17
C PHE A 654 -7.25 20.60 14.07
N TYR A 655 -6.99 19.43 14.68
CA TYR A 655 -5.65 18.85 14.75
C TYR A 655 -5.04 18.64 13.36
N ASN A 656 -3.83 19.15 13.16
CA ASN A 656 -3.07 19.09 11.91
C ASN A 656 -3.87 19.60 10.68
N ALA A 657 -4.51 20.77 10.82
CA ALA A 657 -5.09 21.56 9.73
C ALA A 657 -4.17 22.76 9.39
N PRO A 658 -3.00 22.55 8.74
CA PRO A 658 -1.93 23.54 8.63
C PRO A 658 -2.28 24.81 7.86
N LYS A 659 -3.27 24.76 6.95
CA LYS A 659 -3.68 25.92 6.12
C LYS A 659 -4.83 26.74 6.71
N LEU A 660 -5.39 26.35 7.86
CA LEU A 660 -6.55 27.01 8.45
C LEU A 660 -6.16 28.42 8.95
N ARG A 661 -6.64 29.46 8.26
CA ARG A 661 -6.32 30.87 8.58
C ARG A 661 -7.23 31.46 9.66
N SER A 662 -8.50 31.06 9.65
CA SER A 662 -9.53 31.57 10.54
C SER A 662 -10.73 30.63 10.67
N VAL A 663 -11.32 30.59 11.86
CA VAL A 663 -12.62 29.99 12.16
C VAL A 663 -13.31 30.85 13.22
N ASP A 664 -14.59 31.15 13.04
CA ASP A 664 -15.39 31.83 14.07
C ASP A 664 -15.88 30.81 15.10
N VAL A 665 -15.49 31.01 16.36
CA VAL A 665 -15.87 30.19 17.53
C VAL A 665 -16.51 31.03 18.64
N SER A 666 -16.92 32.27 18.34
CA SER A 666 -17.38 33.28 19.31
C SER A 666 -18.66 32.90 20.07
N ASN A 667 -19.53 32.10 19.45
CA ASN A 667 -20.79 31.60 20.01
C ASN A 667 -20.67 30.23 20.71
N TRP A 668 -19.48 29.65 20.82
CA TRP A 668 -19.33 28.29 21.37
C TRP A 668 -19.51 28.30 22.90
N ASP A 669 -20.60 27.69 23.36
CA ASP A 669 -20.77 27.29 24.77
C ASP A 669 -19.84 26.09 25.06
N THR A 670 -18.86 26.31 25.93
CA THR A 670 -17.89 25.30 26.37
C THR A 670 -18.11 24.83 27.80
N SER A 671 -19.19 25.26 28.49
CA SER A 671 -19.43 25.02 29.91
C SER A 671 -19.50 23.53 30.31
N GLN A 672 -19.79 22.65 29.35
CA GLN A 672 -19.86 21.19 29.54
C GLN A 672 -18.57 20.45 29.15
N VAL A 673 -17.57 21.15 28.60
CA VAL A 673 -16.34 20.54 28.03
C VAL A 673 -15.36 20.16 29.15
N THR A 674 -14.91 18.91 29.15
CA THR A 674 -13.98 18.37 30.16
C THR A 674 -12.55 18.14 29.62
N THR A 675 -12.35 18.20 28.31
CA THR A 675 -11.04 18.07 27.66
C THR A 675 -10.99 18.83 26.32
N MET A 676 -9.88 19.56 26.09
CA MET A 676 -9.60 20.38 24.92
C MET A 676 -8.18 20.13 24.36
N SER A 677 -7.56 19.00 24.68
CA SER A 677 -6.17 18.74 24.29
C SER A 677 -5.99 18.56 22.79
N ASN A 678 -4.85 19.03 22.27
CA ASN A 678 -4.47 19.03 20.86
C ASN A 678 -5.42 19.81 19.92
N MET A 679 -6.39 20.57 20.45
CA MET A 679 -7.55 21.11 19.70
C MET A 679 -7.20 21.91 18.45
N PHE A 680 -6.12 22.70 18.48
CA PHE A 680 -5.57 23.47 17.36
C PHE A 680 -4.10 23.11 17.07
N ASP A 681 -3.59 21.95 17.52
CA ASP A 681 -2.18 21.58 17.25
C ASP A 681 -1.95 21.50 15.73
N GLY A 682 -0.85 22.07 15.25
CA GLY A 682 -0.48 22.05 13.84
C GLY A 682 -1.30 22.98 12.96
N THR A 683 -2.07 23.93 13.51
CA THR A 683 -2.77 24.98 12.75
C THR A 683 -1.78 26.10 12.32
N LEU A 684 -0.79 25.73 11.50
CA LEU A 684 0.42 26.53 11.24
C LEU A 684 0.17 27.97 10.75
N THR A 685 -0.96 28.23 10.10
CA THR A 685 -1.34 29.52 9.51
C THR A 685 -2.52 30.22 10.20
N LEU A 686 -2.96 29.75 11.37
CA LEU A 686 -4.06 30.38 12.12
C LEU A 686 -3.61 31.73 12.68
N GLU A 687 -4.08 32.83 12.08
CA GLU A 687 -3.64 34.19 12.42
C GLU A 687 -4.38 34.78 13.63
N LYS A 688 -5.68 34.47 13.77
CA LYS A 688 -6.57 35.06 14.79
C LYS A 688 -7.61 34.05 15.24
N LEU A 689 -7.86 34.02 16.56
CA LEU A 689 -8.87 33.18 17.18
C LEU A 689 -9.46 33.89 18.41
N ASN A 690 -10.79 33.99 18.49
CA ASN A 690 -11.47 34.58 19.64
C ASN A 690 -12.03 33.50 20.59
N VAL A 691 -11.27 33.19 21.65
CA VAL A 691 -11.65 32.23 22.71
C VAL A 691 -12.06 32.92 24.01
N SER A 692 -12.28 34.24 24.01
CA SER A 692 -12.50 35.02 25.24
C SER A 692 -13.84 34.70 25.93
N ASN A 693 -14.79 34.10 25.23
CA ASN A 693 -16.12 33.75 25.75
C ASN A 693 -16.16 32.36 26.42
N TRP A 694 -15.10 31.56 26.33
CA TRP A 694 -15.12 30.16 26.74
C TRP A 694 -15.05 30.00 28.27
N ASP A 695 -16.07 29.34 28.84
CA ASP A 695 -15.99 28.77 30.18
C ASP A 695 -15.18 27.47 30.12
N THR A 696 -14.07 27.42 30.85
CA THR A 696 -13.21 26.23 30.95
C THR A 696 -13.26 25.57 32.32
N SER A 697 -14.21 25.94 33.19
CA SER A 697 -14.26 25.51 34.60
C SER A 697 -14.33 23.99 34.81
N GLN A 698 -14.89 23.25 33.85
CA GLN A 698 -14.96 21.78 33.86
C GLN A 698 -13.78 21.10 33.14
N VAL A 699 -12.91 21.86 32.46
CA VAL A 699 -11.81 21.31 31.67
C VAL A 699 -10.71 20.78 32.59
N THR A 700 -10.32 19.54 32.36
CA THR A 700 -9.27 18.84 33.12
C THR A 700 -7.97 18.63 32.33
N ASP A 701 -8.00 18.88 31.02
CA ASP A 701 -6.90 18.59 30.10
C ASP A 701 -6.85 19.58 28.92
N MET A 702 -5.72 20.25 28.78
CA MET A 702 -5.40 21.25 27.74
C MET A 702 -4.01 21.03 27.11
N HIS A 703 -3.44 19.82 27.20
CA HIS A 703 -2.11 19.57 26.63
C HIS A 703 -2.10 19.77 25.10
N HIS A 704 -0.99 20.27 24.54
CA HIS A 704 -0.83 20.57 23.11
C HIS A 704 -1.91 21.49 22.47
N MET A 705 -2.75 22.19 23.26
CA MET A 705 -3.98 22.83 22.76
C MET A 705 -3.78 23.80 21.58
N PHE A 706 -2.75 24.65 21.61
CA PHE A 706 -2.36 25.56 20.53
C PHE A 706 -0.92 25.29 20.04
N ASN A 707 -0.41 24.08 20.26
CA ASN A 707 0.93 23.70 19.84
C ASN A 707 1.12 23.93 18.33
N ASN A 708 2.29 24.40 17.91
CA ASN A 708 2.57 24.73 16.50
C ASN A 708 1.59 25.71 15.77
N ALA A 709 0.65 26.38 16.46
CA ALA A 709 -0.20 27.42 15.85
C ALA A 709 0.62 28.71 15.62
N ASN A 710 1.60 28.63 14.72
CA ASN A 710 2.77 29.51 14.65
C ASN A 710 2.47 30.94 14.15
N LYS A 711 1.25 31.21 13.71
CA LYS A 711 0.76 32.55 13.32
C LYS A 711 -0.16 33.20 14.35
N LEU A 712 -0.47 32.53 15.45
CA LEU A 712 -1.34 33.04 16.50
C LEU A 712 -0.55 33.95 17.46
N GLU A 713 -0.37 35.20 17.05
CA GLU A 713 0.45 36.20 17.76
C GLU A 713 -0.20 36.74 19.04
N SER A 714 -1.52 36.64 19.19
CA SER A 714 -2.23 37.10 20.39
C SER A 714 -3.37 36.17 20.83
N LEU A 715 -3.53 36.01 22.14
CA LEU A 715 -4.62 35.25 22.77
C LEU A 715 -5.22 36.02 23.96
N ASP A 716 -6.55 36.09 24.01
CA ASP A 716 -7.30 36.50 25.19
C ASP A 716 -7.99 35.29 25.82
N VAL A 717 -7.45 34.86 26.95
CA VAL A 717 -7.98 33.76 27.77
C VAL A 717 -8.48 34.29 29.13
N SER A 718 -8.71 35.60 29.26
CA SER A 718 -8.89 36.24 30.58
C SER A 718 -10.17 35.85 31.35
N ASN A 719 -11.14 35.20 30.71
CA ASN A 719 -12.31 34.61 31.36
C ASN A 719 -12.12 33.13 31.73
N TRP A 720 -11.04 32.48 31.29
CA TRP A 720 -10.80 31.06 31.52
C TRP A 720 -10.56 30.77 33.01
N ASN A 721 -11.00 29.59 33.43
CA ASN A 721 -10.76 29.01 34.73
C ASN A 721 -9.98 27.71 34.53
N THR A 722 -8.69 27.71 34.87
CA THR A 722 -7.83 26.53 34.70
C THR A 722 -7.50 25.82 36.02
N LEU A 723 -8.18 26.18 37.11
CA LEU A 723 -7.97 25.57 38.44
C LEU A 723 -8.30 24.06 38.47
N SER A 724 -9.14 23.60 37.54
CA SER A 724 -9.49 22.18 37.33
C SER A 724 -8.50 21.43 36.42
N VAL A 725 -7.60 22.13 35.72
CA VAL A 725 -6.77 21.57 34.64
C VAL A 725 -5.54 20.87 35.21
N LYS A 726 -5.46 19.56 34.94
CA LYS A 726 -4.35 18.70 35.39
C LYS A 726 -3.15 18.77 34.47
N TYR A 727 -3.37 18.99 33.17
CA TYR A 727 -2.33 19.00 32.14
C TYR A 727 -2.41 20.26 31.29
N THR A 728 -1.44 21.17 31.41
CA THR A 728 -1.26 22.32 30.52
C THR A 728 0.04 22.20 29.71
N HIS A 729 0.59 21.00 29.51
CA HIS A 729 1.91 20.87 28.90
C HIS A 729 1.88 21.15 27.39
N SER A 730 2.82 21.95 26.91
CA SER A 730 2.88 22.43 25.50
C SER A 730 1.58 23.09 25.01
N MET A 731 0.82 23.71 25.92
CA MET A 731 -0.49 24.32 25.67
C MET A 731 -0.45 25.52 24.72
N PHE A 732 0.59 26.35 24.75
CA PHE A 732 0.66 27.62 24.02
C PHE A 732 1.43 27.53 22.68
N PRO A 733 1.16 28.43 21.71
CA PRO A 733 1.90 28.45 20.45
C PRO A 733 3.32 29.01 20.63
N ASN A 734 4.24 28.55 19.78
CA ASN A 734 5.67 28.89 19.84
C ASN A 734 5.95 30.41 19.85
N TYR A 735 5.17 31.20 19.11
CA TYR A 735 5.47 32.60 18.79
C TYR A 735 4.45 33.61 19.32
N LEU A 736 3.68 33.25 20.35
CA LEU A 736 2.72 34.15 21.00
C LEU A 736 3.43 35.43 21.48
N GLU A 737 3.00 36.61 21.04
CA GLU A 737 3.54 37.90 21.48
C GLU A 737 2.73 38.53 22.62
N GLN A 738 1.43 38.27 22.67
CA GLN A 738 0.51 38.86 23.65
C GLN A 738 -0.42 37.79 24.24
N LEU A 739 -0.52 37.77 25.58
CA LEU A 739 -1.36 36.86 26.34
C LEU A 739 -2.10 37.65 27.42
N LYS A 740 -3.43 37.75 27.31
CA LYS A 740 -4.28 38.42 28.29
C LYS A 740 -4.85 37.39 29.28
N LEU A 741 -4.55 37.58 30.56
CA LEU A 741 -4.77 36.59 31.62
C LEU A 741 -5.82 37.04 32.66
N GLY A 742 -6.47 36.06 33.28
CA GLY A 742 -7.54 36.22 34.26
C GLY A 742 -7.15 35.76 35.66
N LYS A 743 -7.99 36.07 36.65
CA LYS A 743 -7.78 35.72 38.06
C LYS A 743 -7.82 34.20 38.35
N ASN A 744 -8.58 33.46 37.55
CA ASN A 744 -8.80 32.01 37.73
C ASN A 744 -7.82 31.14 36.93
N ILE A 745 -6.72 31.72 36.41
CA ILE A 745 -5.73 30.98 35.62
C ILE A 745 -4.53 30.60 36.50
N ARG A 746 -4.15 29.33 36.45
CA ARG A 746 -2.86 28.75 36.89
C ARG A 746 -2.39 27.77 35.82
N PHE A 747 -1.09 27.53 35.71
CA PHE A 747 -0.52 26.54 34.79
C PHE A 747 0.14 25.41 35.57
N ASN A 748 0.04 24.18 35.06
CA ASN A 748 0.60 22.99 35.70
C ASN A 748 1.56 22.25 34.76
N GLY A 749 2.85 22.29 35.09
CA GLY A 749 3.93 21.79 34.24
C GLY A 749 4.44 22.83 33.23
N ASP A 750 5.24 22.38 32.27
CA ASP A 750 5.82 23.24 31.23
C ASP A 750 4.81 23.56 30.13
N THR A 751 4.33 24.80 30.08
CA THR A 751 3.34 25.25 29.09
C THR A 751 3.83 25.24 27.65
N GLY A 752 5.13 25.03 27.41
CA GLY A 752 5.77 25.09 26.08
C GLY A 752 5.78 26.47 25.45
N LEU A 753 5.37 27.52 26.20
CA LEU A 753 5.46 28.91 25.77
C LEU A 753 6.94 29.26 25.56
N LYS A 754 7.41 29.20 24.30
CA LYS A 754 8.84 29.23 24.01
C LYS A 754 9.51 30.53 24.41
N GLU A 755 10.79 30.39 24.75
CA GLU A 755 11.68 31.51 24.95
C GLU A 755 12.12 32.10 23.61
N VAL A 756 11.92 33.41 23.42
CA VAL A 756 12.23 34.12 22.16
C VAL A 756 13.15 35.29 22.47
N ARG A 757 14.46 35.08 22.24
CA ARG A 757 15.56 36.06 22.48
C ARG A 757 16.19 36.58 21.18
N THR A 758 15.52 36.36 20.06
CA THR A 758 15.87 36.90 18.74
C THR A 758 15.28 38.30 18.58
N PHE A 759 16.07 39.25 18.07
CA PHE A 759 15.62 40.60 17.75
C PHE A 759 14.27 40.58 16.98
N PRO A 760 13.27 41.38 17.37
CA PRO A 760 13.31 42.45 18.37
C PRO A 760 13.00 42.04 19.83
N TYR A 761 13.01 40.74 20.20
CA TYR A 761 12.56 40.28 21.52
C TYR A 761 13.69 40.01 22.52
N SER A 762 13.49 40.41 23.77
CA SER A 762 14.48 40.21 24.86
C SER A 762 14.35 38.88 25.62
N GLY A 763 13.31 38.08 25.31
CA GLY A 763 12.88 36.91 26.07
C GLY A 763 11.93 37.23 27.25
N ARG A 764 11.87 38.49 27.68
CA ARG A 764 11.09 38.90 28.86
C ARG A 764 9.60 39.12 28.54
N TRP A 765 8.76 38.92 29.55
CA TRP A 765 7.33 39.25 29.50
C TRP A 765 7.03 40.39 30.48
N VAL A 766 6.23 41.37 30.05
CA VAL A 766 5.89 42.57 30.83
C VAL A 766 4.39 42.79 30.87
N GLY A 767 3.89 43.26 32.02
CA GLY A 767 2.47 43.59 32.20
C GLY A 767 2.07 43.88 33.65
N PRO A 768 0.76 43.90 33.95
CA PRO A 768 -0.30 44.06 32.95
C PRO A 768 -0.15 45.40 32.19
N ASP A 769 -0.66 45.43 30.97
CA ASP A 769 -0.97 46.62 30.16
C ASP A 769 0.24 47.52 29.77
N GLY A 770 1.38 46.90 29.47
CA GLY A 770 2.56 47.58 28.91
C GLY A 770 2.23 48.36 27.62
N LYS A 771 2.80 49.54 27.38
CA LYS A 771 4.25 49.75 27.13
C LYS A 771 4.91 50.86 27.97
N THR A 772 4.17 51.59 28.79
CA THR A 772 4.68 52.72 29.59
C THR A 772 4.66 52.38 31.09
N ASN A 773 5.83 52.27 31.71
CA ASN A 773 6.04 51.83 33.10
C ASN A 773 5.36 50.48 33.44
N PRO A 774 5.88 49.34 32.92
CA PRO A 774 5.39 48.02 33.32
C PRO A 774 5.67 47.76 34.82
N THR A 775 4.65 47.33 35.55
CA THR A 775 4.75 47.07 37.00
C THR A 775 5.21 45.65 37.35
N ILE A 776 5.20 44.72 36.38
CA ILE A 776 5.65 43.33 36.54
C ILE A 776 6.50 42.97 35.31
N ILE A 777 7.64 42.31 35.56
CA ILE A 777 8.57 41.84 34.55
C ILE A 777 9.01 40.42 34.92
N TYR A 778 8.70 39.45 34.07
CA TYR A 778 9.23 38.09 34.16
C TYR A 778 10.42 37.94 33.21
N GLN A 779 11.54 37.38 33.67
CA GLN A 779 12.79 37.33 32.90
C GLN A 779 12.80 36.24 31.83
N THR A 780 11.91 35.24 31.92
CA THR A 780 11.71 34.18 30.93
C THR A 780 10.23 33.81 30.76
N SER A 781 9.90 33.16 29.65
CA SER A 781 8.56 32.63 29.35
C SER A 781 8.15 31.48 30.27
N LYS A 782 9.12 30.72 30.77
CA LYS A 782 8.92 29.68 31.78
C LYS A 782 8.60 30.28 33.15
N GLU A 783 9.39 31.26 33.60
CA GLU A 783 9.14 31.98 34.85
C GLU A 783 7.75 32.65 34.85
N PHE A 784 7.37 33.30 33.74
CA PHE A 784 6.04 33.90 33.57
C PHE A 784 4.92 32.89 33.82
N THR A 785 4.95 31.72 33.17
CA THR A 785 3.88 30.74 33.31
C THR A 785 3.94 29.93 34.61
N GLN A 786 5.11 29.77 35.23
CA GLN A 786 5.23 29.14 36.55
C GLN A 786 4.82 30.07 37.71
N ASN A 787 5.04 31.38 37.58
CA ASN A 787 4.82 32.36 38.67
C ASN A 787 3.55 33.22 38.50
N TYR A 788 2.73 32.97 37.47
CA TYR A 788 1.44 33.66 37.34
C TYR A 788 0.39 33.06 38.28
N ASP A 789 0.04 33.80 39.33
CA ASP A 789 -0.86 33.40 40.41
C ASP A 789 -2.27 34.01 40.32
N GLY A 790 -2.63 34.63 39.20
CA GLY A 790 -3.93 35.29 39.04
C GLY A 790 -4.16 36.55 39.88
N SER A 791 -3.20 37.00 40.71
CA SER A 791 -3.36 38.21 41.53
C SER A 791 -3.31 39.51 40.72
N LYS A 792 -2.86 39.43 39.46
CA LYS A 792 -2.62 40.55 38.53
C LYS A 792 -3.19 40.25 37.13
N PRO A 793 -4.52 40.11 36.98
CA PRO A 793 -5.13 39.93 35.65
C PRO A 793 -4.91 41.16 34.76
N GLY A 794 -4.85 40.96 33.46
CA GLY A 794 -4.57 42.01 32.47
C GLY A 794 -3.74 41.50 31.30
N THR A 795 -3.20 42.42 30.50
CA THR A 795 -2.50 42.10 29.24
C THR A 795 -1.00 41.95 29.45
N TYR A 796 -0.44 40.77 29.21
CA TYR A 796 1.00 40.56 29.18
C TYR A 796 1.50 40.52 27.73
N VAL A 797 2.65 41.16 27.49
CA VAL A 797 3.29 41.21 26.16
C VAL A 797 4.76 40.82 26.27
N ARG A 798 5.31 40.23 25.21
CA ARG A 798 6.77 40.10 25.07
C ARG A 798 7.39 41.49 24.98
N GLU A 799 8.42 41.72 25.77
CA GLU A 799 9.19 42.95 25.71
C GLU A 799 10.01 42.99 24.41
N ARG A 800 9.87 44.09 23.67
CA ARG A 800 10.73 44.38 22.52
C ARG A 800 11.91 45.26 22.95
N THR A 801 13.12 44.86 22.56
CA THR A 801 14.33 45.69 22.66
C THR A 801 14.16 46.94 21.78
N LYS A 802 14.64 48.09 22.27
CA LYS A 802 14.77 49.31 21.48
C LYS A 802 16.01 49.27 20.59
#